data_AF-A0AAI8LJY3-F1
#
_entry.id   AF-A0AAI8LJY3-F1
#
_cell.length_a   1.000
_cell.length_b   1.000
_cell.length_c   1.000
_cell.angle_alpha   90.00
_cell.angle_beta   90.00
_cell.angle_gamma   90.00
#
_symmetry.space_group_name_H-M   'P 1'
#
loop_
_entity.id
_entity.type
_entity.pdbx_description
1 polymer ?
#
loop_
_entity_poly.entity_id
_entity_poly.type
_entity_poly.pdbx_seq_one_letter_code
_entity_poly.pdbx_strand_id
1 'polypeptide(L)'
;MVYKMNESIIVIQAEATKPNDTNVVFWSHDRGTAKLRMKLVRKNGIPQSLPEGTTVPIRLIFKSATAEDGYGKHDYLATIEDRVNGIVSIVLEDNILGYVGKVEGSVYIDFPDDRSLDTAGRFTFDIKRSPIDDSTPELEDYYFNGFSQTIDKIEKILADGKQEIDQKIAESETQIDAKLKDTNDKITKANQDVATLNTNIDKANDRIDQTNQQIGDLGKLKKTYSNSIDFGGYDYSGNPNIAPNVGFNDFYNNGSQTGYTAKDGVDHIAVTRTADAPPAGKLLNLRTLLPNKTYSLSVDIWADMEVPSGAISCNIRLREGTEVRSVWALINKPVGTNRTTYSVTFTTAANFVTTEESRISLWFNDSAGACTGYLGYNIKIEEGSTATPYQPNLLDAPYYLSKVALGEDIADPTVKFPVKSSGAEIYTGTMTEPFVVGETYTVTLKGTKPADKNFRLFNPGIAGYGNLSPVEGVTDVWSLTVTVDKVAADPRIAAINQTPTDNPGACQIDWLKIEKGNTRTPNISEYKYFGEGLKDSNNPNDYSWDVTPEYTEKGLNDSVSLTEPQSVDGTKNFLETPMVNQIPVLVDNALPFEAWYGTGKELTKIPNKARLVIGDEIATIGKQQNRAMRESPLVWNSGRWEAEVVRDCTLLIEGLARLQFGGSSSGKYAYLIFYRDDEETNQIGYAGGTGDSTNVLQWKHGIHFSRIFEAKAGSMFSIAYEGEESKTVDFAQINTLHIMEIES
;
A
#
# COMPACT_ATOMS: atom_id res chain seq x y z
N MET A 1 -23.47 57.31 63.91
CA MET A 1 -23.79 58.69 64.37
C MET A 1 -24.71 58.61 65.58
N VAL A 2 -24.54 59.50 66.55
CA VAL A 2 -25.36 59.58 67.77
C VAL A 2 -26.46 60.63 67.54
N TYR A 3 -27.72 60.29 67.80
CA TYR A 3 -28.86 61.20 67.60
C TYR A 3 -29.56 61.48 68.91
N LYS A 4 -30.06 62.71 69.07
CA LYS A 4 -31.02 63.06 70.11
C LYS A 4 -32.40 62.72 69.58
N MET A 5 -32.93 61.58 70.02
CA MET A 5 -34.16 61.00 69.45
C MET A 5 -35.35 61.04 70.41
N ASN A 6 -36.52 61.24 69.81
CA ASN A 6 -37.80 60.88 70.41
C ASN A 6 -38.43 59.75 69.60
N GLU A 7 -39.14 58.84 70.28
CA GLU A 7 -40.00 57.84 69.66
C GLU A 7 -41.47 58.19 69.94
N SER A 8 -42.17 58.62 68.90
CA SER A 8 -43.60 58.95 68.96
C SER A 8 -44.42 57.95 68.16
N ILE A 9 -45.59 57.56 68.69
CA ILE A 9 -46.54 56.71 67.97
C ILE A 9 -47.55 57.61 67.26
N ILE A 10 -47.64 57.47 65.94
CA ILE A 10 -48.62 58.16 65.11
C ILE A 10 -49.68 57.14 64.67
N VAL A 11 -50.92 57.34 65.13
CA VAL A 11 -52.04 56.45 64.81
C VAL A 11 -52.77 56.98 63.57
N ILE A 12 -52.78 56.18 62.51
CA ILE A 12 -53.49 56.41 61.26
C ILE A 12 -54.96 56.04 61.46
N GLN A 13 -55.83 57.05 61.45
CA GLN A 13 -57.27 56.89 61.64
C GLN A 13 -58.05 58.02 60.93
N ALA A 14 -59.35 57.82 60.73
CA ALA A 14 -60.19 58.77 59.99
C ALA A 14 -60.76 59.89 60.87
N GLU A 15 -60.83 59.67 62.19
CA GLU A 15 -61.36 60.66 63.13
C GLU A 15 -60.36 61.80 63.39
N ALA A 16 -60.84 63.05 63.38
CA ALA A 16 -60.03 64.19 63.77
C ALA A 16 -59.69 64.12 65.26
N THR A 17 -58.42 63.91 65.58
CA THR A 17 -57.90 63.88 66.95
C THR A 17 -57.07 65.12 67.27
N LYS A 18 -56.96 65.45 68.57
CA LYS A 18 -56.04 66.50 69.01
C LYS A 18 -54.61 66.13 68.60
N PRO A 19 -53.76 67.10 68.20
CA PRO A 19 -52.36 66.82 67.90
C PRO A 19 -51.67 66.12 69.07
N ASN A 20 -50.83 65.13 68.76
CA ASN A 20 -50.02 64.43 69.74
C ASN A 20 -48.98 65.39 70.32
N ASP A 21 -49.13 65.74 71.59
CA ASP A 21 -48.13 66.53 72.30
C ASP A 21 -46.94 65.62 72.64
N THR A 22 -45.85 65.78 71.89
CA THR A 22 -44.70 64.88 72.01
C THR A 22 -43.86 65.17 73.26
N ASN A 23 -44.07 66.32 73.92
CA ASN A 23 -43.21 66.88 74.96
C ASN A 23 -41.72 67.00 74.55
N VAL A 24 -41.43 66.95 73.25
CA VAL A 24 -40.06 67.03 72.72
C VAL A 24 -39.62 68.47 72.68
N VAL A 25 -38.40 68.71 73.18
CA VAL A 25 -37.71 69.99 73.08
C VAL A 25 -36.38 69.78 72.37
N PHE A 26 -36.28 70.28 71.13
CA PHE A 26 -35.00 70.44 70.45
C PHE A 26 -34.41 71.80 70.78
N TRP A 27 -33.09 71.88 70.74
CA TRP A 27 -32.35 73.12 70.94
C TRP A 27 -31.69 73.53 69.64
N SER A 28 -31.50 74.83 69.44
CA SER A 28 -30.87 75.38 68.23
C SER A 28 -29.46 74.83 67.92
N HIS A 29 -28.82 74.19 68.90
CA HIS A 29 -27.50 73.58 68.79
C HIS A 29 -27.53 72.09 68.38
N ASP A 30 -28.71 71.45 68.33
CA ASP A 30 -28.88 70.04 67.98
C ASP A 30 -28.72 69.80 66.44
N ARG A 31 -27.76 70.49 65.81
CA ARG A 31 -27.47 70.47 64.36
C ARG A 31 -27.07 69.07 63.89
N GLY A 32 -27.72 68.58 62.83
CA GLY A 32 -27.54 67.21 62.30
C GLY A 32 -27.86 66.06 63.27
N THR A 33 -28.39 66.35 64.47
CA THR A 33 -28.61 65.36 65.54
C THR A 33 -30.03 65.37 66.12
N ALA A 34 -30.81 66.43 65.86
CA ALA A 34 -32.23 66.52 66.20
C ALA A 34 -33.06 65.57 65.32
N LYS A 35 -33.37 64.38 65.84
CA LYS A 35 -34.06 63.33 65.07
C LYS A 35 -35.45 63.05 65.64
N LEU A 36 -36.47 63.19 64.80
CA LEU A 36 -37.82 62.73 65.08
C LEU A 36 -37.98 61.34 64.48
N ARG A 37 -38.24 60.34 65.33
CA ARG A 37 -38.53 58.98 64.91
C ARG A 37 -39.98 58.64 65.27
N MET A 38 -40.73 58.18 64.29
CA MET A 38 -42.15 57.92 64.41
C MET A 38 -42.46 56.49 64.01
N LYS A 39 -43.31 55.84 64.81
CA LYS A 39 -43.90 54.56 64.47
C LYS A 39 -45.34 54.79 63.99
N LEU A 40 -45.58 54.47 62.73
CA LEU A 40 -46.89 54.60 62.09
C LEU A 40 -47.69 53.32 62.37
N VAL A 41 -48.86 53.46 62.99
CA VAL A 41 -49.74 52.34 63.35
C VAL A 41 -51.18 52.62 62.94
N ARG A 42 -52.00 51.59 62.68
CA ARG A 42 -53.46 51.73 62.49
C ARG A 42 -54.18 51.74 63.85
N LYS A 43 -55.49 52.04 63.85
CA LYS A 43 -56.37 51.87 65.01
C LYS A 43 -56.13 50.50 65.66
N ASN A 44 -55.95 50.47 66.99
CA ASN A 44 -55.55 49.31 67.82
C ASN A 44 -54.04 48.98 67.87
N GLY A 45 -53.16 49.83 67.32
CA GLY A 45 -51.69 49.72 67.52
C GLY A 45 -50.97 48.79 66.55
N ILE A 46 -51.65 48.31 65.50
CA ILE A 46 -51.06 47.44 64.46
C ILE A 46 -50.10 48.27 63.58
N PRO A 47 -48.82 47.88 63.41
CA PRO A 47 -47.89 48.60 62.54
C PRO A 47 -48.41 48.78 61.10
N GLN A 48 -48.17 49.96 60.53
CA GLN A 48 -48.47 50.24 59.12
C GLN A 48 -47.28 49.80 58.25
N SER A 49 -47.47 48.77 57.43
CA SER A 49 -46.47 48.39 56.42
C SER A 49 -46.34 49.44 55.31
N LEU A 50 -45.10 49.67 54.87
CA LEU A 50 -44.70 50.65 53.85
C LEU A 50 -44.03 49.93 52.66
N PRO A 51 -44.81 49.48 51.65
CA PRO A 51 -44.30 48.79 50.45
C PRO A 51 -43.12 49.52 49.78
N GLU A 52 -42.31 48.77 49.02
CA GLU A 52 -41.25 49.37 48.20
C GLU A 52 -41.84 50.42 47.24
N GLY A 53 -41.17 51.57 47.12
CA GLY A 53 -41.69 52.74 46.41
C GLY A 53 -42.59 53.67 47.24
N THR A 54 -42.98 53.31 48.47
CA THR A 54 -43.71 54.21 49.37
C THR A 54 -42.81 55.37 49.83
N THR A 55 -43.34 56.59 49.80
CA THR A 55 -42.74 57.81 50.37
C THR A 55 -43.56 58.31 51.55
N VAL A 56 -42.90 58.93 52.53
CA VAL A 56 -43.57 59.46 53.73
C VAL A 56 -43.20 60.92 53.90
N PRO A 57 -43.96 61.86 53.30
CA PRO A 57 -43.75 63.28 53.52
C PRO A 57 -44.18 63.70 54.93
N ILE A 58 -43.41 64.61 55.52
CA ILE A 58 -43.71 65.21 56.81
C ILE A 58 -43.62 66.72 56.67
N ARG A 59 -44.74 67.40 56.87
CA ARG A 59 -44.82 68.86 56.85
C ARG A 59 -44.71 69.40 58.26
N LEU A 60 -43.78 70.30 58.48
CA LEU A 60 -43.60 71.06 59.71
C LEU A 60 -44.09 72.50 59.47
N ILE A 61 -44.95 72.99 60.35
CA ILE A 61 -45.54 74.32 60.28
C ILE A 61 -45.16 75.09 61.54
N PHE A 62 -44.71 76.32 61.35
CA PHE A 62 -44.33 77.23 62.44
C PHE A 62 -44.80 78.64 62.13
N LYS A 63 -44.93 79.50 63.15
CA LYS A 63 -45.34 80.89 62.92
C LYS A 63 -44.20 81.66 62.25
N SER A 64 -44.50 82.36 61.17
CA SER A 64 -43.54 83.24 60.50
C SER A 64 -44.14 84.63 60.31
N ALA A 65 -43.33 85.66 60.55
CA ALA A 65 -43.71 87.05 60.28
C ALA A 65 -43.55 87.44 58.81
N THR A 66 -42.79 86.64 58.04
CA THR A 66 -42.44 86.92 56.64
C THR A 66 -43.23 86.09 55.63
N ALA A 67 -43.82 84.97 56.08
CA ALA A 67 -44.68 84.13 55.23
C ALA A 67 -46.03 84.82 54.92
N GLU A 68 -46.51 84.63 53.69
CA GLU A 68 -47.73 85.28 53.15
C GLU A 68 -49.01 84.96 53.94
N ASP A 69 -49.11 83.76 54.52
CA ASP A 69 -50.24 83.32 55.35
C ASP A 69 -49.93 83.34 56.86
N GLY A 70 -48.79 83.91 57.26
CA GLY A 70 -48.31 83.97 58.65
C GLY A 70 -47.66 82.67 59.17
N TYR A 71 -47.48 81.66 58.31
CA TYR A 71 -46.91 80.37 58.67
C TYR A 71 -45.81 79.90 57.71
N GLY A 72 -44.62 79.64 58.25
CA GLY A 72 -43.56 78.94 57.52
C GLY A 72 -43.84 77.44 57.44
N LYS A 73 -43.40 76.80 56.35
CA LYS A 73 -43.69 75.40 56.02
C LYS A 73 -42.42 74.69 55.56
N HIS A 74 -41.93 73.74 56.34
CA HIS A 74 -40.81 72.88 55.94
C HIS A 74 -41.27 71.47 55.69
N ASP A 75 -41.04 70.97 54.48
CA ASP A 75 -41.39 69.64 54.06
C ASP A 75 -40.17 68.73 54.08
N TYR A 76 -40.32 67.60 54.77
CA TYR A 76 -39.30 66.58 54.88
C TYR A 76 -39.79 65.29 54.24
N LEU A 77 -38.96 64.67 53.41
CA LEU A 77 -39.14 63.30 53.01
C LEU A 77 -38.49 62.39 54.06
N ALA A 78 -39.31 61.63 54.79
CA ALA A 78 -38.83 60.79 55.86
C ALA A 78 -38.03 59.58 55.34
N THR A 79 -36.95 59.26 56.03
CA THR A 79 -36.22 58.01 55.85
C THR A 79 -37.03 56.89 56.47
N ILE A 80 -37.44 55.93 55.65
CA ILE A 80 -38.08 54.70 56.13
C ILE A 80 -37.00 53.77 56.67
N GLU A 81 -36.95 53.61 57.98
CA GLU A 81 -35.96 52.76 58.65
C GLU A 81 -36.39 51.29 58.69
N ASP A 82 -37.70 51.05 58.81
CA ASP A 82 -38.28 49.71 58.82
C ASP A 82 -39.62 49.73 58.08
N ARG A 83 -39.61 49.16 56.88
CA ARG A 83 -40.79 49.05 56.01
C ARG A 83 -41.87 48.14 56.56
N VAL A 84 -41.51 47.14 57.34
CA VAL A 84 -42.46 46.15 57.88
C VAL A 84 -43.15 46.73 59.11
N ASN A 85 -42.40 47.37 60.00
CA ASN A 85 -42.90 47.91 61.26
C ASN A 85 -43.36 49.37 61.20
N GLY A 86 -43.34 50.01 60.02
CA GLY A 86 -43.83 51.37 59.82
C GLY A 86 -43.00 52.42 60.54
N ILE A 87 -41.68 52.22 60.62
CA ILE A 87 -40.78 53.10 61.35
C ILE A 87 -40.15 54.07 60.36
N VAL A 88 -40.37 55.35 60.61
CA VAL A 88 -39.84 56.44 59.78
C VAL A 88 -39.13 57.45 60.66
N SER A 89 -38.20 58.18 60.07
CA SER A 89 -37.54 59.27 60.77
C SER A 89 -37.23 60.44 59.86
N ILE A 90 -37.17 61.62 60.46
CA ILE A 90 -36.58 62.82 59.88
C ILE A 90 -35.50 63.32 60.83
N VAL A 91 -34.40 63.80 60.26
CA VAL A 91 -33.42 64.61 60.97
C VAL A 91 -33.74 66.05 60.59
N LEU A 92 -33.92 66.92 61.59
CA LEU A 92 -34.19 68.34 61.35
C LEU A 92 -32.92 68.99 60.80
N GLU A 93 -33.08 69.80 59.75
CA GLU A 93 -31.99 70.56 59.15
C GLU A 93 -31.71 71.82 59.97
N ASP A 94 -30.51 72.36 59.82
CA ASP A 94 -30.03 73.49 60.62
C ASP A 94 -30.91 74.75 60.47
N ASN A 95 -31.64 74.89 59.36
CA ASN A 95 -32.51 76.03 59.08
C ASN A 95 -33.72 76.11 60.04
N ILE A 96 -34.46 75.02 60.27
CA ILE A 96 -35.64 75.01 61.15
C ILE A 96 -35.25 75.17 62.62
N LEU A 97 -34.03 74.77 62.98
CA LEU A 97 -33.47 74.98 64.33
C LEU A 97 -33.24 76.48 64.65
N GLY A 98 -33.34 77.37 63.65
CA GLY A 98 -33.38 78.82 63.85
C GLY A 98 -34.72 79.34 64.40
N TYR A 99 -35.81 78.59 64.26
CA TYR A 99 -37.10 78.95 64.85
C TYR A 99 -37.10 78.69 66.36
N VAL A 100 -37.70 79.59 67.15
CA VAL A 100 -37.89 79.40 68.60
C VAL A 100 -39.37 79.48 68.91
N GLY A 101 -39.94 78.35 69.33
CA GLY A 101 -41.35 78.22 69.62
C GLY A 101 -41.90 76.84 69.27
N LYS A 102 -43.23 76.73 69.26
CA LYS A 102 -43.95 75.50 68.95
C LYS A 102 -44.00 75.25 67.45
N VAL A 103 -43.65 74.03 67.05
CA VAL A 103 -43.72 73.52 65.67
C VAL A 103 -44.80 72.44 65.60
N GLU A 104 -45.64 72.51 64.57
CA GLU A 104 -46.71 71.56 64.31
C GLU A 104 -46.35 70.67 63.12
N GLY A 105 -46.20 69.37 63.36
CA GLY A 105 -45.87 68.37 62.36
C GLY A 105 -47.10 67.61 61.85
N SER A 106 -47.08 67.26 60.58
CA SER A 106 -48.12 66.51 59.88
C SER A 106 -47.49 65.41 59.05
N VAL A 107 -47.91 64.16 59.26
CA VAL A 107 -47.39 62.99 58.51
C VAL A 107 -48.34 62.59 57.39
N TYR A 108 -47.79 62.38 56.20
CA TYR A 108 -48.48 61.86 55.02
C TYR A 108 -47.80 60.58 54.54
N ILE A 109 -48.52 59.73 53.81
CA ILE A 109 -47.96 58.52 53.18
C ILE A 109 -48.42 58.50 51.73
N ASP A 110 -47.48 58.44 50.79
CA ASP A 110 -47.78 58.21 49.39
C ASP A 110 -47.31 56.81 49.01
N PHE A 111 -48.24 55.99 48.55
CA PHE A 111 -47.98 54.64 48.07
C PHE A 111 -47.56 54.66 46.59
N PRO A 112 -46.85 53.63 46.12
CA PRO A 112 -46.38 53.55 44.73
C PRO A 112 -47.49 53.41 43.69
N ASP A 113 -48.75 53.18 44.10
CA ASP A 113 -49.92 53.04 43.22
C ASP A 113 -50.76 54.32 43.16
N ASP A 114 -50.12 55.48 43.30
CA ASP A 114 -50.69 56.83 43.29
C ASP A 114 -51.73 57.11 44.41
N ARG A 115 -51.90 56.18 45.35
CA ARG A 115 -52.73 56.41 46.55
C ARG A 115 -51.94 57.19 47.59
N SER A 116 -52.57 58.19 48.19
CA SER A 116 -52.02 58.93 49.32
C SER A 116 -52.92 58.88 50.54
N LEU A 117 -52.32 59.02 51.73
CA LEU A 117 -53.00 59.10 53.02
C LEU A 117 -52.54 60.35 53.76
N ASP A 118 -53.49 61.24 54.08
CA ASP A 118 -53.32 62.13 55.23
C ASP A 118 -53.66 61.32 56.48
N THR A 119 -52.67 61.11 57.33
CA THR A 119 -52.78 60.15 58.43
C THR A 119 -53.65 60.65 59.60
N ALA A 120 -54.13 61.91 59.56
CA ALA A 120 -54.59 62.66 60.73
C ALA A 120 -53.54 62.76 61.85
N GLY A 121 -52.32 62.28 61.59
CA GLY A 121 -51.18 62.18 62.49
C GLY A 121 -50.50 63.52 62.66
N ARG A 122 -51.17 64.42 63.38
CA ARG A 122 -50.64 65.71 63.78
C ARG A 122 -49.85 65.54 65.09
N PHE A 123 -48.68 66.14 65.18
CA PHE A 123 -47.85 66.13 66.37
C PHE A 123 -47.25 67.50 66.63
N THR A 124 -46.85 67.80 67.86
CA THR A 124 -46.21 69.07 68.18
C THR A 124 -44.96 68.87 69.00
N PHE A 125 -43.96 69.71 68.77
CA PHE A 125 -42.73 69.79 69.56
C PHE A 125 -42.28 71.25 69.67
N ASP A 126 -41.39 71.54 70.60
CA ASP A 126 -40.84 72.88 70.79
C ASP A 126 -39.37 72.94 70.35
N ILE A 127 -38.99 74.07 69.78
CA ILE A 127 -37.58 74.42 69.58
C ILE A 127 -37.25 75.58 70.52
N LYS A 128 -36.19 75.41 71.31
CA LYS A 128 -35.68 76.43 72.25
C LYS A 128 -34.29 76.91 71.84
N ARG A 129 -34.00 78.16 72.21
CA ARG A 129 -32.67 78.73 72.00
C ARG A 129 -31.65 78.13 72.97
N SER A 130 -30.57 77.58 72.45
CA SER A 130 -29.43 77.14 73.28
C SER A 130 -28.69 78.36 73.85
N PRO A 131 -28.24 78.34 75.12
CA PRO A 131 -27.48 79.44 75.73
C PRO A 131 -26.13 79.74 75.07
N ILE A 132 -25.63 78.84 74.22
CA ILE A 132 -24.33 78.94 73.53
C ILE A 132 -24.44 79.31 72.06
N ASP A 133 -25.66 79.49 71.54
CA ASP A 133 -25.86 79.90 70.14
C ASP A 133 -26.08 81.42 70.06
N ASP A 134 -25.01 82.15 69.77
CA ASP A 134 -25.03 83.62 69.65
C ASP A 134 -25.61 84.10 68.31
N SER A 135 -25.85 83.20 67.35
CA SER A 135 -26.42 83.52 66.03
C SER A 135 -27.56 82.57 65.67
N THR A 136 -28.62 83.12 65.06
CA THR A 136 -29.79 82.35 64.59
C THR A 136 -29.53 81.93 63.14
N PRO A 137 -29.60 80.62 62.81
CA PRO A 137 -29.67 80.19 61.41
C PRO A 137 -30.78 80.94 60.67
N GLU A 138 -30.55 81.31 59.41
CA GLU A 138 -31.61 81.90 58.59
C GLU A 138 -32.76 80.89 58.44
N LEU A 139 -33.95 81.32 58.85
CA LEU A 139 -35.15 80.52 58.81
C LEU A 139 -35.87 80.82 57.50
N GLU A 140 -35.86 79.87 56.58
CA GLU A 140 -36.59 79.97 55.32
C GLU A 140 -38.10 79.79 55.56
N ASP A 141 -38.94 80.57 54.90
CA ASP A 141 -40.40 80.41 54.98
C ASP A 141 -40.89 79.10 54.33
N TYR A 142 -40.13 78.58 53.36
CA TYR A 142 -40.39 77.29 52.75
C TYR A 142 -39.09 76.52 52.49
N TYR A 143 -39.07 75.23 52.82
CA TYR A 143 -37.92 74.33 52.61
C TYR A 143 -38.39 72.93 52.24
N PHE A 144 -37.65 72.23 51.37
CA PHE A 144 -37.88 70.81 51.05
C PHE A 144 -36.58 70.02 50.94
N ASN A 145 -36.38 69.01 51.79
CA ASN A 145 -35.12 68.22 51.82
C ASN A 145 -35.05 67.09 50.78
N GLY A 146 -36.14 66.77 50.08
CA GLY A 146 -36.19 65.63 49.16
C GLY A 146 -35.28 65.78 47.93
N PHE A 147 -34.90 67.02 47.59
CA PHE A 147 -33.95 67.28 46.49
C PHE A 147 -32.55 66.72 46.78
N SER A 148 -32.01 66.91 47.98
CA SER A 148 -30.67 66.42 48.35
C SER A 148 -30.59 64.89 48.29
N GLN A 149 -31.61 64.20 48.82
CA GLN A 149 -31.68 62.73 48.75
C GLN A 149 -31.77 62.20 47.30
N THR A 150 -32.33 63.00 46.39
CA THR A 150 -32.41 62.65 44.97
C THR A 150 -31.06 62.83 44.28
N ILE A 151 -30.34 63.91 44.59
CA ILE A 151 -28.99 64.19 44.07
C ILE A 151 -28.01 63.09 44.49
N ASP A 152 -27.97 62.72 45.77
CA ASP A 152 -27.07 61.66 46.27
C ASP A 152 -27.29 60.32 45.54
N LYS A 153 -28.55 59.98 45.25
CA LYS A 153 -28.88 58.78 44.48
C LYS A 153 -28.40 58.87 43.03
N ILE A 154 -28.56 60.03 42.39
CA ILE A 154 -28.10 60.27 41.02
C ILE A 154 -26.57 60.18 40.95
N GLU A 155 -25.86 60.81 41.89
CA GLU A 155 -24.39 60.76 41.97
C GLU A 155 -23.89 59.33 42.18
N LYS A 156 -24.55 58.56 43.03
CA LYS A 156 -24.22 57.14 43.21
C LYS A 156 -24.43 56.33 41.94
N ILE A 157 -25.57 56.50 41.25
CA ILE A 157 -25.84 55.83 39.96
C ILE A 157 -24.78 56.18 38.92
N LEU A 158 -24.36 57.44 38.85
CA LEU A 158 -23.29 57.90 37.96
C LEU A 158 -21.94 57.25 38.29
N ALA A 159 -21.58 57.17 39.57
CA ALA A 159 -20.33 56.54 40.01
C ALA A 159 -20.30 55.04 39.70
N ASP A 160 -21.39 54.33 40.06
CA ASP A 160 -21.52 52.89 39.82
C ASP A 160 -21.52 52.58 38.31
N GLY A 161 -22.27 53.36 37.52
CA GLY A 161 -22.32 53.21 36.07
C GLY A 161 -20.98 53.47 35.39
N LYS A 162 -20.21 54.47 35.84
CA LYS A 162 -18.86 54.73 35.33
C LYS A 162 -17.91 53.56 35.64
N GLN A 163 -17.94 53.05 36.87
CA GLN A 163 -17.09 51.91 37.25
C GLN A 163 -17.42 50.66 36.44
N GLU A 164 -18.70 50.38 36.20
CA GLU A 164 -19.12 49.22 35.39
C GLU A 164 -18.67 49.35 33.93
N ILE A 165 -18.76 50.55 33.34
CA ILE A 165 -18.28 50.82 31.97
C ILE A 165 -16.77 50.62 31.88
N ASP A 166 -16.00 51.19 32.81
CA ASP A 166 -14.53 51.08 32.83
C ASP A 166 -14.10 49.60 32.94
N GLN A 167 -14.79 48.81 33.77
CA GLN A 167 -14.52 47.37 33.89
C GLN A 167 -14.82 46.62 32.59
N LYS A 168 -15.98 46.88 31.95
CA LYS A 168 -16.35 46.24 30.67
C LYS A 168 -15.40 46.59 29.53
N ILE A 169 -14.85 47.82 29.52
CA ILE A 169 -13.84 48.23 28.55
C ILE A 169 -12.56 47.41 28.74
N ALA A 170 -12.04 47.32 29.97
CA ALA A 170 -10.82 46.57 30.27
C ALA A 170 -10.96 45.06 29.94
N GLU A 171 -12.12 44.47 30.24
CA GLU A 171 -12.42 43.08 29.86
C GLU A 171 -12.47 42.90 28.34
N SER A 172 -13.03 43.87 27.62
CA SER A 172 -13.11 43.85 26.15
C SER A 172 -11.73 43.99 25.50
N GLU A 173 -10.88 44.90 25.98
CA GLU A 173 -9.51 45.09 25.50
C GLU A 173 -8.70 43.80 25.68
N THR A 174 -8.78 43.17 26.86
CA THR A 174 -8.10 41.90 27.15
C THR A 174 -8.54 40.79 26.18
N GLN A 175 -9.84 40.69 25.89
CA GLN A 175 -10.36 39.70 24.94
C GLN A 175 -9.92 39.98 23.49
N ILE A 176 -9.88 41.25 23.09
CA ILE A 176 -9.43 41.66 21.76
C ILE A 176 -7.95 41.31 21.58
N ASP A 177 -7.11 41.63 22.56
CA ASP A 177 -5.68 41.34 22.51
C ASP A 177 -5.40 39.84 22.43
N ALA A 178 -6.14 39.03 23.21
CA ALA A 178 -6.04 37.58 23.16
C ALA A 178 -6.39 37.03 21.76
N LYS A 179 -7.47 37.53 21.14
CA LYS A 179 -7.87 37.13 19.78
C LYS A 179 -6.88 37.59 18.71
N LEU A 180 -6.33 38.80 18.83
CA LEU A 180 -5.31 39.32 17.92
C LEU A 180 -4.04 38.47 17.98
N LYS A 181 -3.61 38.09 19.19
CA LYS A 181 -2.46 37.21 19.37
C LYS A 181 -2.68 35.83 18.75
N ASP A 182 -3.81 35.18 19.06
CA ASP A 182 -4.16 33.87 18.47
C ASP A 182 -4.22 33.92 16.93
N THR A 183 -4.77 35.01 16.38
CA THR A 183 -4.82 35.23 14.92
C THR A 183 -3.42 35.39 14.33
N ASN A 184 -2.55 36.18 14.97
CA ASN A 184 -1.17 36.36 14.51
C ASN A 184 -0.34 35.07 14.59
N ASP A 185 -0.52 34.27 15.63
CA ASP A 185 0.13 32.96 15.78
C ASP A 185 -0.31 32.02 14.66
N LYS A 186 -1.62 31.98 14.34
CA LYS A 186 -2.18 31.22 13.21
C LYS A 186 -1.63 31.68 11.85
N ILE A 187 -1.54 33.00 11.62
CA ILE A 187 -0.98 33.55 10.38
C ILE A 187 0.51 33.18 10.26
N THR A 188 1.27 33.28 11.36
CA THR A 188 2.69 32.91 11.39
C THR A 188 2.87 31.43 11.04
N LYS A 189 2.05 30.56 11.63
CA LYS A 189 2.06 29.13 11.33
C LYS A 189 1.69 28.85 9.87
N ALA A 190 0.65 29.49 9.35
CA ALA A 190 0.26 29.36 7.95
C ALA A 190 1.38 29.79 6.99
N ASN A 191 2.10 30.88 7.30
CA ASN A 191 3.25 31.32 6.50
C ASN A 191 4.41 30.31 6.51
N GLN A 192 4.68 29.67 7.66
CA GLN A 192 5.67 28.58 7.75
C GLN A 192 5.25 27.36 6.94
N ASP A 193 3.96 27.01 6.98
CA ASP A 193 3.42 25.89 6.22
C ASP A 193 3.48 26.17 4.71
N VAL A 194 3.18 27.40 4.26
CA VAL A 194 3.36 27.84 2.86
C VAL A 194 4.81 27.74 2.41
N ALA A 195 5.76 28.19 3.23
CA ALA A 195 7.19 28.07 2.91
C ALA A 195 7.62 26.60 2.76
N THR A 196 7.12 25.73 3.64
CA THR A 196 7.36 24.28 3.59
C THR A 196 6.76 23.66 2.32
N LEU A 197 5.55 24.06 1.96
CA LEU A 197 4.90 23.60 0.72
C LEU A 197 5.68 24.02 -0.52
N ASN A 198 6.17 25.26 -0.59
CA ASN A 198 7.00 25.72 -1.72
C ASN A 198 8.27 24.87 -1.87
N THR A 199 8.98 24.60 -0.76
CA THR A 199 10.16 23.71 -0.80
C THR A 199 9.82 22.29 -1.27
N ASN A 200 8.65 21.76 -0.89
CA ASN A 200 8.22 20.44 -1.35
C ASN A 200 7.84 20.42 -2.83
N ILE A 201 7.24 21.50 -3.33
CA ILE A 201 6.94 21.69 -4.75
C ILE A 201 8.23 21.72 -5.58
N ASP A 202 9.24 22.48 -5.15
CA ASP A 202 10.53 22.54 -5.84
C ASP A 202 11.19 21.14 -5.93
N LYS A 203 11.23 20.40 -4.81
CA LYS A 203 11.72 19.01 -4.79
C LYS A 203 10.93 18.07 -5.69
N ALA A 204 9.62 18.28 -5.81
CA ALA A 204 8.78 17.47 -6.70
C ALA A 204 9.09 17.78 -8.17
N ASN A 205 9.28 19.05 -8.52
CA ASN A 205 9.66 19.46 -9.87
C ASN A 205 11.02 18.89 -10.29
N ASP A 206 12.04 18.95 -9.42
CA ASP A 206 13.36 18.35 -9.70
C ASP A 206 13.24 16.85 -10.00
N ARG A 207 12.39 16.12 -9.26
CA ARG A 207 12.13 14.69 -9.50
C ARG A 207 11.39 14.45 -10.82
N ILE A 208 10.44 15.32 -11.18
CA ILE A 208 9.71 15.25 -12.45
C ILE A 208 10.69 15.43 -13.61
N ASP A 209 11.58 16.43 -13.54
CA ASP A 209 12.57 16.69 -14.59
C ASP A 209 13.56 15.54 -14.75
N GLN A 210 14.04 14.97 -13.63
CA GLN A 210 14.87 13.76 -13.64
C GLN A 210 14.13 12.58 -14.30
N THR A 211 12.85 12.40 -13.98
CA THR A 211 12.03 11.33 -14.55
C THR A 211 11.84 11.53 -16.06
N ASN A 212 11.57 12.76 -16.50
CA ASN A 212 11.44 13.10 -17.92
C ASN A 212 12.73 12.82 -18.70
N GLN A 213 13.89 13.11 -18.11
CA GLN A 213 15.18 12.78 -18.70
C GLN A 213 15.34 11.26 -18.88
N GLN A 214 15.03 10.48 -17.83
CA GLN A 214 15.10 9.01 -17.88
C GLN A 214 14.15 8.43 -18.94
N ILE A 215 12.91 8.94 -19.04
CA ILE A 215 11.95 8.55 -20.07
C ILE A 215 12.50 8.87 -21.47
N GLY A 216 13.10 10.05 -21.65
CA GLY A 216 13.72 10.45 -22.90
C GLY A 216 14.88 9.54 -23.31
N ASP A 217 15.63 8.99 -22.35
CA ASP A 217 16.71 8.04 -22.62
C ASP A 217 16.18 6.63 -22.95
N LEU A 218 15.11 6.17 -22.30
CA LEU A 218 14.43 4.91 -22.67
C LEU A 218 13.90 4.95 -24.12
N GLY A 219 13.39 6.08 -24.57
CA GLY A 219 12.92 6.26 -25.95
C GLY A 219 14.02 6.16 -27.02
N LYS A 220 15.31 6.17 -26.63
CA LYS A 220 16.44 6.02 -27.56
C LYS A 220 16.91 4.58 -27.72
N LEU A 221 16.44 3.66 -26.87
CA LEU A 221 16.85 2.26 -26.93
C LEU A 221 16.47 1.63 -28.27
N LYS A 222 17.43 0.93 -28.86
CA LYS A 222 17.30 0.11 -30.07
C LYS A 222 17.15 -1.33 -29.62
N LYS A 223 16.19 -2.01 -30.24
CA LYS A 223 15.94 -3.43 -30.04
C LYS A 223 16.64 -4.25 -31.12
N THR A 224 17.22 -5.35 -30.68
CA THR A 224 17.75 -6.41 -31.52
C THR A 224 17.25 -7.75 -30.98
N TYR A 225 17.33 -8.80 -31.77
CA TYR A 225 16.78 -10.12 -31.48
C TYR A 225 17.80 -11.17 -31.82
N SER A 226 17.88 -12.21 -31.00
CA SER A 226 18.78 -13.33 -31.25
C SER A 226 18.25 -14.66 -30.74
N ASN A 227 18.64 -15.75 -31.41
CA ASN A 227 18.41 -17.11 -30.93
C ASN A 227 19.49 -17.56 -29.93
N SER A 228 20.59 -16.82 -29.79
CA SER A 228 21.71 -17.10 -28.88
C SER A 228 22.26 -15.82 -28.26
N ILE A 229 22.85 -15.94 -27.07
CA ILE A 229 23.65 -14.89 -26.41
C ILE A 229 25.11 -15.30 -26.22
N ASP A 230 25.44 -16.55 -26.56
CA ASP A 230 26.81 -17.05 -26.51
C ASP A 230 27.50 -16.80 -27.85
N PHE A 231 27.82 -15.52 -28.09
CA PHE A 231 28.48 -15.07 -29.30
C PHE A 231 30.00 -15.32 -29.27
N GLY A 232 30.55 -15.94 -28.22
CA GLY A 232 31.99 -16.12 -28.05
C GLY A 232 32.76 -14.80 -27.85
N GLY A 233 34.05 -14.92 -27.53
CA GLY A 233 34.94 -13.78 -27.25
C GLY A 233 35.58 -13.14 -28.48
N TYR A 234 34.84 -12.98 -29.59
CA TYR A 234 35.36 -12.40 -30.82
C TYR A 234 35.34 -10.86 -30.81
N ASP A 235 36.11 -10.24 -31.72
CA ASP A 235 36.10 -8.80 -31.93
C ASP A 235 35.03 -8.42 -32.97
N TYR A 236 33.92 -7.88 -32.46
CA TYR A 236 32.76 -7.45 -33.24
C TYR A 236 32.82 -5.96 -33.68
N SER A 237 33.97 -5.29 -33.53
CA SER A 237 34.12 -3.87 -33.91
C SER A 237 34.23 -3.63 -35.42
N GLY A 238 34.55 -4.68 -36.19
CA GLY A 238 34.67 -4.65 -37.65
C GLY A 238 33.37 -4.97 -38.41
N ASN A 239 33.45 -5.11 -39.73
CA ASN A 239 32.27 -5.37 -40.55
C ASN A 239 31.77 -6.82 -40.36
N PRO A 240 30.43 -7.05 -40.39
CA PRO A 240 29.83 -8.38 -40.27
C PRO A 240 30.42 -9.41 -41.22
N ASN A 241 30.65 -10.63 -40.71
CA ASN A 241 31.03 -11.74 -41.56
C ASN A 241 29.81 -12.27 -42.33
N ILE A 242 29.95 -12.41 -43.65
CA ILE A 242 28.93 -12.95 -44.56
C ILE A 242 29.38 -14.27 -45.22
N ALA A 243 30.52 -14.82 -44.82
CA ALA A 243 30.87 -16.21 -45.13
C ALA A 243 29.99 -17.17 -44.31
N PRO A 244 29.65 -18.36 -44.81
CA PRO A 244 28.96 -19.36 -43.99
C PRO A 244 29.79 -19.68 -42.73
N ASN A 245 29.14 -20.03 -41.63
CA ASN A 245 29.83 -20.59 -40.47
C ASN A 245 30.38 -21.98 -40.86
N VAL A 246 31.70 -22.14 -40.88
CA VAL A 246 32.37 -23.29 -41.49
C VAL A 246 32.79 -24.32 -40.44
N GLY A 247 32.52 -25.59 -40.71
CA GLY A 247 33.13 -26.74 -40.07
C GLY A 247 33.57 -27.80 -41.09
N PHE A 248 33.99 -28.97 -40.60
CA PHE A 248 34.57 -30.02 -41.43
C PHE A 248 33.67 -30.50 -42.58
N ASN A 249 32.37 -30.64 -42.30
CA ASN A 249 31.41 -31.21 -43.23
C ASN A 249 31.00 -30.24 -44.36
N ASP A 250 31.33 -28.96 -44.23
CA ASP A 250 31.02 -27.95 -45.26
C ASP A 250 32.00 -27.99 -46.43
N PHE A 251 33.15 -28.67 -46.24
CA PHE A 251 34.11 -28.91 -47.31
C PHE A 251 33.75 -30.14 -48.14
N TYR A 252 33.77 -29.98 -49.46
CA TYR A 252 33.59 -31.08 -50.40
C TYR A 252 34.85 -31.94 -50.53
N ASN A 253 34.66 -33.19 -50.98
CA ASN A 253 35.72 -34.16 -51.30
C ASN A 253 36.61 -34.55 -50.11
N ASN A 254 36.06 -34.67 -48.90
CA ASN A 254 36.84 -34.99 -47.68
C ASN A 254 37.61 -36.32 -47.74
N GLY A 255 37.20 -37.29 -48.56
CA GLY A 255 37.92 -38.56 -48.78
C GLY A 255 37.93 -39.08 -50.22
N SER A 256 37.46 -38.29 -51.19
CA SER A 256 37.20 -38.77 -52.57
C SER A 256 38.37 -38.56 -53.54
N GLN A 257 39.51 -38.05 -53.06
CA GLN A 257 40.68 -37.72 -53.88
C GLN A 257 41.82 -38.68 -53.57
N THR A 258 42.34 -39.35 -54.60
CA THR A 258 43.49 -40.26 -54.50
C THR A 258 44.69 -39.52 -53.89
N GLY A 259 45.24 -40.05 -52.79
CA GLY A 259 46.41 -39.48 -52.13
C GLY A 259 46.12 -38.29 -51.20
N TYR A 260 44.84 -38.02 -50.87
CA TYR A 260 44.45 -36.99 -49.89
C TYR A 260 43.60 -37.58 -48.77
N THR A 261 43.90 -37.21 -47.53
CA THR A 261 43.04 -37.47 -46.37
C THR A 261 42.77 -36.18 -45.62
N ALA A 262 41.51 -35.88 -45.35
CA ALA A 262 41.13 -34.75 -44.49
C ALA A 262 40.77 -35.24 -43.08
N LYS A 263 41.14 -34.46 -42.06
CA LYS A 263 40.74 -34.67 -40.67
C LYS A 263 40.17 -33.38 -40.09
N ASP A 264 39.15 -33.56 -39.26
CA ASP A 264 38.56 -32.48 -38.49
C ASP A 264 39.49 -32.09 -37.33
N GLY A 265 39.78 -30.79 -37.22
CA GLY A 265 40.40 -30.16 -36.07
C GLY A 265 39.38 -29.29 -35.35
N VAL A 266 39.72 -28.82 -34.14
CA VAL A 266 38.79 -28.01 -33.34
C VAL A 266 38.39 -26.71 -34.05
N ASP A 267 39.32 -26.11 -34.79
CA ASP A 267 39.18 -24.78 -35.41
C ASP A 267 39.72 -24.72 -36.86
N HIS A 268 39.98 -25.87 -37.47
CA HIS A 268 40.56 -25.98 -38.80
C HIS A 268 40.33 -27.36 -39.42
N ILE A 269 40.47 -27.44 -40.74
CA ILE A 269 40.59 -28.70 -41.47
C ILE A 269 42.06 -29.00 -41.75
N ALA A 270 42.50 -30.22 -41.44
CA ALA A 270 43.83 -30.72 -41.76
C ALA A 270 43.77 -31.61 -43.00
N VAL A 271 44.50 -31.26 -44.06
CA VAL A 271 44.51 -31.96 -45.35
C VAL A 271 45.90 -32.53 -45.61
N THR A 272 46.05 -33.83 -45.42
CA THR A 272 47.30 -34.55 -45.69
C THR A 272 47.33 -35.03 -47.14
N ARG A 273 48.38 -34.66 -47.86
CA ARG A 273 48.71 -35.05 -49.23
C ARG A 273 49.86 -36.06 -49.23
N THR A 274 49.76 -37.13 -50.01
CA THR A 274 50.87 -38.07 -50.26
C THR A 274 51.78 -37.59 -51.40
N ALA A 275 53.03 -38.04 -51.45
CA ALA A 275 54.02 -37.56 -52.43
C ALA A 275 53.56 -37.68 -53.89
N ASP A 276 52.90 -38.80 -54.24
CA ASP A 276 52.44 -39.11 -55.60
C ASP A 276 51.00 -38.65 -55.90
N ALA A 277 50.40 -37.85 -55.01
CA ALA A 277 49.02 -37.41 -55.18
C ALA A 277 48.91 -36.37 -56.32
N PRO A 278 47.96 -36.48 -57.26
CA PRO A 278 47.76 -35.47 -58.30
C PRO A 278 47.31 -34.12 -57.70
N PRO A 279 47.48 -32.98 -58.39
CA PRO A 279 47.01 -31.69 -57.91
C PRO A 279 45.51 -31.69 -57.63
N ALA A 280 45.13 -31.34 -56.40
CA ALA A 280 43.74 -31.32 -55.98
C ALA A 280 43.55 -30.35 -54.80
N GLY A 281 42.30 -30.13 -54.42
CA GLY A 281 41.96 -29.21 -53.34
C GLY A 281 40.66 -29.53 -52.64
N LYS A 282 40.47 -28.88 -51.48
CA LYS A 282 39.20 -28.84 -50.75
C LYS A 282 38.45 -27.58 -51.14
N LEU A 283 37.14 -27.73 -51.29
CA LEU A 283 36.26 -26.70 -51.82
C LEU A 283 35.18 -26.39 -50.79
N LEU A 284 34.88 -25.11 -50.60
CA LEU A 284 33.80 -24.62 -49.75
C LEU A 284 32.87 -23.76 -50.60
N ASN A 285 31.60 -24.14 -50.69
CA ASN A 285 30.64 -23.37 -51.47
C ASN A 285 30.36 -22.01 -50.82
N LEU A 286 30.26 -20.99 -51.67
CA LEU A 286 29.95 -19.62 -51.29
C LEU A 286 28.81 -19.12 -52.15
N ARG A 287 27.62 -19.15 -51.57
CA ARG A 287 26.41 -18.67 -52.24
C ARG A 287 25.77 -17.50 -51.49
N THR A 288 26.63 -16.67 -50.91
CA THR A 288 26.25 -15.61 -49.96
C THR A 288 26.51 -14.20 -50.50
N LEU A 289 27.08 -14.05 -51.70
CA LEU A 289 27.50 -12.75 -52.24
C LEU A 289 26.49 -12.17 -53.23
N LEU A 290 26.54 -10.85 -53.40
CA LEU A 290 25.72 -10.11 -54.36
C LEU A 290 26.57 -9.52 -55.50
N PRO A 291 25.98 -9.25 -56.69
CA PRO A 291 26.65 -8.54 -57.79
C PRO A 291 27.01 -7.09 -57.44
N ASN A 292 28.02 -6.52 -58.10
CA ASN A 292 28.47 -5.12 -57.97
C ASN A 292 28.85 -4.69 -56.54
N LYS A 293 29.37 -5.61 -55.73
CA LYS A 293 29.81 -5.32 -54.36
C LYS A 293 31.30 -5.60 -54.18
N THR A 294 31.94 -4.78 -53.37
CA THR A 294 33.35 -4.93 -53.01
C THR A 294 33.44 -5.61 -51.66
N TYR A 295 34.22 -6.68 -51.60
CA TYR A 295 34.41 -7.50 -50.41
C TYR A 295 35.91 -7.69 -50.13
N SER A 296 36.21 -8.06 -48.89
CA SER A 296 37.49 -8.63 -48.51
C SER A 296 37.29 -10.04 -47.97
N LEU A 297 38.16 -10.96 -48.40
CA LEU A 297 38.27 -12.32 -47.88
C LEU A 297 39.50 -12.38 -46.98
N SER A 298 39.38 -12.97 -45.80
CA SER A 298 40.50 -13.36 -44.95
C SER A 298 40.38 -14.81 -44.48
N VAL A 299 41.50 -15.52 -44.47
CA VAL A 299 41.56 -16.93 -44.08
C VAL A 299 42.93 -17.31 -43.55
N ASP A 300 42.96 -18.20 -42.55
CA ASP A 300 44.21 -18.69 -41.98
C ASP A 300 44.68 -19.96 -42.68
N ILE A 301 45.98 -19.99 -43.04
CA ILE A 301 46.60 -21.14 -43.71
C ILE A 301 47.99 -21.38 -43.09
N TRP A 302 48.33 -22.65 -42.88
CA TRP A 302 49.67 -23.12 -42.49
C TRP A 302 49.88 -24.55 -42.95
N ALA A 303 51.06 -25.10 -42.72
CA ALA A 303 51.41 -26.48 -43.04
C ALA A 303 52.16 -27.15 -41.87
N ASP A 304 52.32 -28.47 -41.92
CA ASP A 304 53.11 -29.24 -40.95
C ASP A 304 54.62 -29.08 -41.15
N MET A 305 55.01 -28.66 -42.36
CA MET A 305 56.37 -28.33 -42.74
C MET A 305 56.38 -27.12 -43.69
N GLU A 306 57.54 -26.50 -43.85
CA GLU A 306 57.75 -25.47 -44.87
C GLU A 306 57.56 -26.06 -46.27
N VAL A 307 56.60 -25.54 -47.03
CA VAL A 307 56.35 -25.92 -48.42
C VAL A 307 56.71 -24.76 -49.36
N PRO A 308 57.27 -25.04 -50.55
CA PRO A 308 57.81 -24.02 -51.43
C PRO A 308 56.73 -23.10 -52.02
N SER A 309 57.17 -22.00 -52.63
CA SER A 309 56.27 -21.07 -53.30
C SER A 309 55.37 -21.74 -54.32
N GLY A 310 54.06 -21.49 -54.22
CA GLY A 310 53.05 -22.06 -55.11
C GLY A 310 52.67 -23.51 -54.80
N ALA A 311 53.23 -24.14 -53.76
CA ALA A 311 52.81 -25.47 -53.31
C ALA A 311 51.35 -25.51 -52.88
N ILE A 312 50.94 -24.55 -52.05
CA ILE A 312 49.57 -24.39 -51.56
C ILE A 312 49.05 -23.04 -52.05
N SER A 313 47.79 -23.00 -52.45
CA SER A 313 47.13 -21.78 -52.88
C SER A 313 45.68 -21.74 -52.41
N CYS A 314 45.17 -20.55 -52.17
CA CYS A 314 43.78 -20.33 -51.77
C CYS A 314 43.18 -19.20 -52.60
N ASN A 315 42.06 -19.48 -53.26
CA ASN A 315 41.30 -18.51 -54.02
C ASN A 315 39.81 -18.60 -53.71
N ILE A 316 39.14 -17.48 -53.95
CA ILE A 316 37.71 -17.45 -54.20
C ILE A 316 37.47 -17.47 -55.71
N ARG A 317 36.59 -18.36 -56.16
CA ARG A 317 36.08 -18.40 -57.53
C ARG A 317 34.77 -17.66 -57.61
N LEU A 318 34.62 -16.85 -58.65
CA LEU A 318 33.45 -16.00 -58.90
C LEU A 318 32.93 -16.32 -60.30
N ARG A 319 31.68 -16.77 -60.42
CA ARG A 319 31.03 -16.97 -61.72
C ARG A 319 30.46 -15.65 -62.22
N GLU A 320 30.95 -15.16 -63.36
CA GLU A 320 30.58 -13.89 -63.98
C GLU A 320 30.01 -14.19 -65.37
N GLY A 321 28.68 -14.31 -65.45
CA GLY A 321 28.00 -14.90 -66.59
C GLY A 321 28.43 -16.36 -66.82
N THR A 322 29.00 -16.62 -68.00
CA THR A 322 29.48 -17.97 -68.37
C THR A 322 30.92 -18.25 -67.91
N GLU A 323 31.68 -17.22 -67.54
CA GLU A 323 33.08 -17.34 -67.15
C GLU A 323 33.25 -17.51 -65.63
N VAL A 324 34.41 -18.04 -65.21
CA VAL A 324 34.79 -18.15 -63.80
C VAL A 324 36.12 -17.44 -63.60
N ARG A 325 36.11 -16.43 -62.72
CA ARG A 325 37.30 -15.66 -62.32
C ARG A 325 37.79 -16.13 -60.96
N SER A 326 39.09 -16.36 -60.81
CA SER A 326 39.72 -16.72 -59.53
C SER A 326 40.45 -15.51 -58.95
N VAL A 327 40.17 -15.21 -57.68
CA VAL A 327 40.84 -14.15 -56.91
C VAL A 327 41.59 -14.81 -55.75
N TRP A 328 42.90 -14.60 -55.67
CA TRP A 328 43.78 -15.36 -54.79
C TRP A 328 44.04 -14.63 -53.47
N ALA A 329 43.65 -15.25 -52.35
CA ALA A 329 44.11 -14.86 -51.02
C ALA A 329 45.56 -15.30 -50.79
N LEU A 330 45.92 -16.48 -51.31
CA LEU A 330 47.27 -17.04 -51.27
C LEU A 330 47.63 -17.61 -52.64
N ILE A 331 48.70 -17.09 -53.24
CA ILE A 331 49.33 -17.61 -54.46
C ILE A 331 50.80 -17.20 -54.50
N ASN A 332 51.66 -18.03 -55.11
CA ASN A 332 53.08 -17.74 -55.35
C ASN A 332 53.85 -17.29 -54.10
N LYS A 333 53.49 -17.83 -52.93
CA LYS A 333 54.20 -17.64 -51.66
C LYS A 333 54.46 -19.01 -51.01
N PRO A 334 55.57 -19.18 -50.27
CA PRO A 334 55.76 -20.36 -49.43
C PRO A 334 54.73 -20.36 -48.30
N VAL A 335 54.43 -21.55 -47.76
CA VAL A 335 53.59 -21.72 -46.57
C VAL A 335 54.41 -22.43 -45.51
N GLY A 336 54.47 -21.81 -44.33
CA GLY A 336 55.24 -22.31 -43.21
C GLY A 336 54.41 -22.98 -42.14
N THR A 337 55.07 -23.29 -41.03
CA THR A 337 54.43 -23.98 -39.88
C THR A 337 53.61 -23.07 -38.98
N ASN A 338 53.85 -21.75 -39.07
CA ASN A 338 53.09 -20.77 -38.31
C ASN A 338 51.75 -20.46 -38.99
N ARG A 339 50.67 -20.52 -38.20
CA ARG A 339 49.34 -20.04 -38.61
C ARG A 339 49.42 -18.59 -39.07
N THR A 340 49.09 -18.37 -40.34
CA THR A 340 49.19 -17.06 -40.98
C THR A 340 47.87 -16.70 -41.64
N THR A 341 47.36 -15.50 -41.37
CA THR A 341 46.17 -14.96 -42.05
C THR A 341 46.55 -14.37 -43.40
N TYR A 342 45.89 -14.84 -44.45
CA TYR A 342 45.99 -14.31 -45.80
C TYR A 342 44.69 -13.59 -46.15
N SER A 343 44.79 -12.42 -46.79
CA SER A 343 43.63 -11.65 -47.20
C SER A 343 43.74 -11.09 -48.61
N VAL A 344 42.58 -10.87 -49.23
CA VAL A 344 42.46 -10.26 -50.57
C VAL A 344 41.17 -9.46 -50.68
N THR A 345 41.22 -8.35 -51.39
CA THR A 345 40.04 -7.54 -51.75
C THR A 345 39.63 -7.85 -53.18
N PHE A 346 38.32 -7.92 -53.43
CA PHE A 346 37.77 -8.14 -54.76
C PHE A 346 36.39 -7.49 -54.90
N THR A 347 35.98 -7.24 -56.14
CA THR A 347 34.65 -6.74 -56.48
C THR A 347 33.94 -7.76 -57.36
N THR A 348 32.69 -8.10 -57.07
CA THR A 348 31.84 -8.93 -57.93
C THR A 348 31.35 -8.13 -59.14
N ALA A 349 31.37 -8.72 -60.34
CA ALA A 349 30.87 -8.05 -61.54
C ALA A 349 29.33 -7.90 -61.53
N ALA A 350 28.80 -7.05 -62.41
CA ALA A 350 27.36 -6.83 -62.57
C ALA A 350 26.59 -8.09 -62.99
N ASN A 351 27.24 -8.95 -63.76
CA ASN A 351 26.70 -10.24 -64.22
C ASN A 351 27.16 -11.41 -63.32
N PHE A 352 27.58 -11.15 -62.08
CA PHE A 352 27.89 -12.19 -61.11
C PHE A 352 26.66 -13.08 -60.87
N VAL A 353 26.87 -14.40 -60.85
CA VAL A 353 25.81 -15.39 -60.62
C VAL A 353 26.19 -16.27 -59.44
N THR A 354 25.31 -16.32 -58.45
CA THR A 354 25.44 -17.17 -57.28
C THR A 354 25.15 -18.64 -57.66
N THR A 355 26.20 -19.46 -57.75
CA THR A 355 26.14 -20.86 -58.20
C THR A 355 27.11 -21.76 -57.44
N GLU A 356 27.12 -23.06 -57.70
CA GLU A 356 28.11 -24.00 -57.14
C GLU A 356 29.57 -23.68 -57.53
N GLU A 357 29.77 -22.90 -58.59
CA GLU A 357 31.11 -22.48 -59.02
C GLU A 357 31.63 -21.29 -58.21
N SER A 358 30.76 -20.63 -57.44
CA SER A 358 31.15 -19.62 -56.47
C SER A 358 31.59 -20.34 -55.20
N ARG A 359 32.90 -20.44 -54.98
CA ARG A 359 33.49 -21.26 -53.91
C ARG A 359 34.88 -20.80 -53.51
N ILE A 360 35.26 -21.05 -52.26
CA ILE A 360 36.66 -21.02 -51.83
C ILE A 360 37.31 -22.36 -52.18
N SER A 361 38.55 -22.30 -52.65
CA SER A 361 39.35 -23.47 -52.99
C SER A 361 40.70 -23.40 -52.29
N LEU A 362 40.96 -24.33 -51.39
CA LEU A 362 42.31 -24.64 -50.89
C LEU A 362 42.93 -25.71 -51.80
N TRP A 363 43.95 -25.34 -52.56
CA TRP A 363 44.52 -26.15 -53.62
C TRP A 363 45.99 -26.50 -53.37
N PHE A 364 46.35 -27.76 -53.61
CA PHE A 364 47.71 -28.29 -53.52
C PHE A 364 48.24 -28.62 -54.93
N ASN A 365 49.42 -28.08 -55.26
CA ASN A 365 50.11 -28.35 -56.51
C ASN A 365 51.16 -29.46 -56.36
N ASP A 366 51.71 -29.94 -57.48
CA ASP A 366 52.73 -31.00 -57.48
C ASP A 366 53.93 -30.68 -56.59
N SER A 367 54.34 -29.41 -56.57
CA SER A 367 55.46 -28.88 -55.79
C SER A 367 55.27 -28.97 -54.28
N ALA A 368 54.09 -29.31 -53.78
CA ALA A 368 53.83 -29.45 -52.34
C ALA A 368 54.50 -30.68 -51.70
N GLY A 369 54.88 -31.69 -52.50
CA GLY A 369 55.33 -32.99 -51.97
C GLY A 369 54.33 -33.65 -51.00
N ALA A 370 54.81 -34.56 -50.17
CA ALA A 370 54.01 -35.09 -49.06
C ALA A 370 53.99 -34.07 -47.91
N CYS A 371 52.82 -33.57 -47.54
CA CYS A 371 52.65 -32.59 -46.47
C CYS A 371 51.22 -32.60 -45.94
N THR A 372 51.00 -31.95 -44.81
CA THR A 372 49.68 -31.62 -44.27
C THR A 372 49.50 -30.12 -44.30
N GLY A 373 48.58 -29.64 -45.14
CA GLY A 373 48.16 -28.25 -45.13
C GLY A 373 46.93 -28.07 -44.23
N TYR A 374 46.84 -26.93 -43.59
CA TYR A 374 45.76 -26.58 -42.67
C TYR A 374 45.06 -25.32 -43.15
N LEU A 375 43.73 -25.33 -43.03
CA LEU A 375 42.87 -24.19 -43.33
C LEU A 375 41.98 -23.93 -42.12
N GLY A 376 42.15 -22.75 -41.52
CA GLY A 376 41.33 -22.34 -40.39
C GLY A 376 39.86 -22.21 -40.78
N TYR A 377 38.96 -22.58 -39.87
CA TYR A 377 37.51 -22.36 -40.02
C TYR A 377 37.12 -20.88 -39.88
N ASN A 378 38.06 -20.04 -39.45
CA ASN A 378 37.89 -18.60 -39.36
C ASN A 378 37.94 -17.90 -40.73
N ILE A 379 37.14 -18.38 -41.67
CA ILE A 379 36.94 -17.79 -42.98
C ILE A 379 35.99 -16.62 -42.80
N LYS A 380 36.46 -15.41 -43.15
CA LYS A 380 35.65 -14.21 -43.14
C LYS A 380 35.56 -13.61 -44.52
N ILE A 381 34.34 -13.31 -44.93
CA ILE A 381 34.07 -12.40 -46.03
C ILE A 381 33.30 -11.23 -45.44
N GLU A 382 33.71 -10.02 -45.74
CA GLU A 382 33.04 -8.81 -45.28
C GLU A 382 33.00 -7.77 -46.38
N GLU A 383 31.93 -6.96 -46.40
CA GLU A 383 31.82 -5.84 -47.32
C GLU A 383 32.87 -4.77 -47.00
N GLY A 384 33.53 -4.23 -48.04
CA GLY A 384 34.58 -3.24 -47.92
C GLY A 384 35.94 -3.72 -48.43
N SER A 385 36.91 -2.79 -48.43
CA SER A 385 38.25 -3.00 -49.00
C SER A 385 39.32 -3.40 -47.98
N THR A 386 38.94 -3.57 -46.72
CA THR A 386 39.87 -3.81 -45.62
C THR A 386 39.32 -4.94 -44.77
N ALA A 387 40.11 -6.00 -44.63
CA ALA A 387 39.77 -7.10 -43.73
C ALA A 387 39.91 -6.64 -42.27
N THR A 388 38.95 -7.02 -41.45
CA THR A 388 38.93 -6.80 -40.01
C THR A 388 38.96 -8.15 -39.27
N PRO A 389 39.22 -8.18 -37.95
CA PRO A 389 39.31 -9.42 -37.20
C PRO A 389 38.12 -10.37 -37.40
N TYR A 390 38.38 -11.68 -37.27
CA TYR A 390 37.35 -12.69 -37.45
C TYR A 390 36.23 -12.58 -36.42
N GLN A 391 34.99 -12.70 -36.91
CA GLN A 391 33.77 -12.94 -36.14
C GLN A 391 32.90 -13.96 -36.89
N PRO A 392 32.08 -14.76 -36.21
CA PRO A 392 31.13 -15.66 -36.87
C PRO A 392 30.09 -14.86 -37.65
N ASN A 393 29.46 -15.53 -38.61
CA ASN A 393 28.34 -14.96 -39.34
C ASN A 393 27.08 -15.04 -38.47
N LEU A 394 26.54 -13.86 -38.14
CA LEU A 394 25.36 -13.72 -37.28
C LEU A 394 24.03 -13.72 -38.07
N LEU A 395 24.06 -14.00 -39.38
CA LEU A 395 22.86 -14.08 -40.21
C LEU A 395 22.43 -15.54 -40.46
N ASP A 396 23.27 -16.51 -40.12
CA ASP A 396 23.11 -17.93 -40.42
C ASP A 396 23.39 -18.82 -39.20
N ALA A 397 22.81 -20.02 -39.20
CA ALA A 397 22.97 -20.98 -38.10
C ALA A 397 24.46 -21.18 -37.72
N PRO A 398 24.78 -21.30 -36.42
CA PRO A 398 23.86 -21.37 -35.29
C PRO A 398 23.41 -19.99 -34.76
N TYR A 399 23.82 -18.88 -35.37
CA TYR A 399 23.58 -17.53 -34.86
C TYR A 399 22.65 -16.72 -35.77
N TYR A 400 21.58 -16.18 -35.22
CA TYR A 400 20.67 -15.29 -35.92
C TYR A 400 20.49 -14.01 -35.14
N LEU A 401 21.16 -12.93 -35.54
CA LEU A 401 20.99 -11.58 -35.03
C LEU A 401 20.11 -10.78 -36.00
N SER A 402 19.11 -10.07 -35.48
CA SER A 402 18.19 -9.27 -36.28
C SER A 402 17.75 -8.02 -35.55
N LYS A 403 17.54 -6.93 -36.30
CA LYS A 403 16.97 -5.69 -35.77
C LYS A 403 15.44 -5.67 -35.76
N VAL A 404 14.81 -6.72 -36.29
CA VAL A 404 13.37 -6.87 -36.37
C VAL A 404 12.93 -8.16 -35.69
N ALA A 405 11.76 -8.11 -35.05
CA ALA A 405 11.10 -9.29 -34.50
C ALA A 405 10.77 -10.27 -35.62
N LEU A 406 10.58 -11.54 -35.26
CA LEU A 406 10.24 -12.58 -36.22
C LEU A 406 8.87 -12.28 -36.87
N GLY A 407 8.82 -12.33 -38.20
CA GLY A 407 7.56 -12.27 -38.92
C GLY A 407 6.83 -13.60 -38.86
N GLU A 408 5.49 -13.55 -38.79
CA GLU A 408 4.64 -14.73 -38.86
C GLU A 408 4.78 -15.40 -40.23
N ASP A 409 4.96 -16.72 -40.24
CA ASP A 409 4.97 -17.51 -41.46
C ASP A 409 3.55 -17.93 -41.84
N ILE A 410 3.06 -17.39 -42.95
CA ILE A 410 1.75 -17.69 -43.51
C ILE A 410 1.79 -18.70 -44.67
N ALA A 411 2.95 -19.31 -44.94
CA ALA A 411 3.07 -20.40 -45.90
C ALA A 411 2.23 -21.63 -45.49
N ASP A 412 1.95 -22.54 -46.44
CA ASP A 412 1.14 -23.73 -46.17
C ASP A 412 1.80 -24.65 -45.12
N PRO A 413 1.22 -24.79 -43.90
CA PRO A 413 1.83 -25.57 -42.83
C PRO A 413 1.75 -27.09 -43.06
N THR A 414 0.98 -27.53 -44.06
CA THR A 414 0.77 -28.95 -44.36
C THR A 414 1.83 -29.52 -45.31
N VAL A 415 2.51 -28.66 -46.07
CA VAL A 415 3.55 -29.09 -47.02
C VAL A 415 4.75 -29.66 -46.28
N LYS A 416 5.21 -30.83 -46.74
CA LYS A 416 6.41 -31.49 -46.22
C LYS A 416 7.62 -31.14 -47.07
N PHE A 417 8.64 -30.59 -46.43
CA PHE A 417 9.93 -30.30 -47.04
C PHE A 417 10.95 -31.40 -46.70
N PRO A 418 11.98 -31.62 -47.55
CA PRO A 418 12.25 -30.90 -48.79
C PRO A 418 11.32 -31.30 -49.94
N VAL A 419 10.93 -30.33 -50.77
CA VAL A 419 10.22 -30.56 -52.03
C VAL A 419 11.23 -30.64 -53.17
N LYS A 420 11.15 -31.68 -54.01
CA LYS A 420 12.04 -31.89 -55.15
C LYS A 420 11.22 -31.98 -56.43
N SER A 421 11.61 -31.24 -57.45
CA SER A 421 10.95 -31.27 -58.76
C SER A 421 11.96 -31.04 -59.87
N SER A 422 11.80 -31.77 -60.97
CA SER A 422 12.46 -31.46 -62.25
C SER A 422 11.49 -30.86 -63.27
N GLY A 423 10.26 -30.54 -62.85
CA GLY A 423 9.25 -29.88 -63.66
C GLY A 423 9.29 -28.36 -63.54
N ALA A 424 8.54 -27.66 -64.40
CA ALA A 424 8.47 -26.20 -64.36
C ALA A 424 7.93 -25.67 -63.02
N GLU A 425 6.89 -26.30 -62.48
CA GLU A 425 6.38 -26.01 -61.13
C GLU A 425 7.14 -26.85 -60.08
N ILE A 426 7.55 -26.19 -59.00
CA ILE A 426 8.38 -26.78 -57.95
C ILE A 426 7.55 -26.95 -56.68
N TYR A 427 6.77 -25.95 -56.31
CA TYR A 427 5.95 -25.90 -55.11
C TYR A 427 4.61 -25.25 -55.42
N THR A 428 3.54 -25.77 -54.81
CA THR A 428 2.21 -25.15 -54.72
C THR A 428 1.66 -25.46 -53.33
N GLY A 429 1.16 -24.45 -52.63
CA GLY A 429 0.56 -24.60 -51.30
C GLY A 429 -0.54 -23.59 -51.04
N THR A 430 -1.40 -23.91 -50.08
CA THR A 430 -2.49 -23.05 -49.60
C THR A 430 -2.04 -22.31 -48.34
N MET A 431 -1.82 -21.00 -48.47
CA MET A 431 -1.45 -20.12 -47.37
C MET A 431 -2.54 -20.04 -46.30
N THR A 432 -2.15 -19.76 -45.06
CA THR A 432 -3.08 -19.53 -43.95
C THR A 432 -3.89 -18.25 -44.14
N GLU A 433 -3.30 -17.25 -44.80
CA GLU A 433 -3.94 -15.99 -45.18
C GLU A 433 -3.83 -15.72 -46.70
N PRO A 434 -4.81 -15.06 -47.33
CA PRO A 434 -4.74 -14.74 -48.75
C PRO A 434 -3.77 -13.58 -49.04
N PHE A 435 -3.22 -13.56 -50.26
CA PHE A 435 -2.65 -12.33 -50.81
C PHE A 435 -3.74 -11.25 -50.94
N VAL A 436 -3.40 -10.01 -50.57
CA VAL A 436 -4.30 -8.86 -50.64
C VAL A 436 -3.67 -7.79 -51.53
N VAL A 437 -4.46 -7.26 -52.46
CA VAL A 437 -4.00 -6.19 -53.37
C VAL A 437 -3.64 -4.93 -52.56
N GLY A 438 -2.47 -4.36 -52.85
CA GLY A 438 -1.90 -3.20 -52.15
C GLY A 438 -1.04 -3.56 -50.93
N GLU A 439 -1.11 -4.80 -50.44
CA GLU A 439 -0.29 -5.27 -49.32
C GLU A 439 1.07 -5.76 -49.81
N THR A 440 2.07 -5.65 -48.93
CA THR A 440 3.44 -6.11 -49.22
C THR A 440 3.73 -7.39 -48.50
N TYR A 441 4.40 -8.31 -49.18
CA TYR A 441 4.81 -9.61 -48.65
C TYR A 441 6.27 -9.86 -48.98
N THR A 442 6.95 -10.58 -48.09
CA THR A 442 8.31 -11.06 -48.28
C THR A 442 8.31 -12.58 -48.28
N VAL A 443 8.69 -13.17 -49.40
CA VAL A 443 8.82 -14.62 -49.58
C VAL A 443 10.28 -14.98 -49.51
N THR A 444 10.62 -15.96 -48.68
CA THR A 444 11.99 -16.45 -48.52
C THR A 444 12.00 -17.96 -48.58
N LEU A 445 12.97 -18.56 -49.26
CA LEU A 445 13.15 -20.01 -49.28
C LEU A 445 14.62 -20.39 -49.21
N LYS A 446 14.90 -21.59 -48.71
CA LYS A 446 16.20 -22.26 -48.92
C LYS A 446 16.02 -23.34 -49.96
N GLY A 447 16.92 -23.38 -50.94
CA GLY A 447 16.82 -24.35 -52.03
C GLY A 447 17.90 -24.22 -53.09
N THR A 448 18.02 -25.27 -53.89
CA THR A 448 18.98 -25.38 -54.99
C THR A 448 18.26 -25.40 -56.34
N LYS A 449 18.91 -24.80 -57.34
CA LYS A 449 18.41 -24.71 -58.72
C LYS A 449 19.58 -24.72 -59.72
N PRO A 450 19.34 -25.08 -60.99
CA PRO A 450 20.32 -24.89 -62.05
C PRO A 450 20.71 -23.40 -62.20
N ALA A 451 21.93 -23.15 -62.68
CA ALA A 451 22.49 -21.80 -62.81
C ALA A 451 21.70 -20.90 -63.78
N ASP A 452 21.07 -21.47 -64.79
CA ASP A 452 20.27 -20.79 -65.82
C ASP A 452 18.80 -20.59 -65.41
N LYS A 453 18.39 -21.09 -64.25
CA LYS A 453 17.01 -20.99 -63.74
C LYS A 453 16.92 -20.03 -62.57
N ASN A 454 15.72 -19.52 -62.31
CA ASN A 454 15.37 -18.71 -61.14
C ASN A 454 14.15 -19.31 -60.44
N PHE A 455 14.06 -19.11 -59.13
CA PHE A 455 12.80 -19.30 -58.40
C PHE A 455 11.92 -18.09 -58.64
N ARG A 456 10.67 -18.31 -59.07
CA ARG A 456 9.71 -17.23 -59.26
C ARG A 456 8.45 -17.50 -58.47
N LEU A 457 8.02 -16.49 -57.73
CA LEU A 457 6.75 -16.50 -57.02
C LEU A 457 5.62 -16.15 -57.98
N PHE A 458 4.53 -16.91 -57.92
CA PHE A 458 3.29 -16.59 -58.60
C PHE A 458 2.07 -17.12 -57.84
N ASN A 459 0.92 -16.51 -58.12
CA ASN A 459 -0.38 -17.04 -57.75
C ASN A 459 -1.00 -17.70 -59.01
N PRO A 460 -1.30 -19.01 -59.01
CA PRO A 460 -1.76 -19.71 -60.21
C PRO A 460 -2.97 -19.03 -60.88
N GLY A 461 -2.82 -18.62 -62.14
CA GLY A 461 -3.79 -17.82 -62.87
C GLY A 461 -3.34 -16.39 -63.19
N ILE A 462 -2.22 -15.93 -62.63
CA ILE A 462 -1.57 -14.66 -63.01
C ILE A 462 -0.15 -14.89 -63.54
N ALA A 463 0.39 -13.88 -64.24
CA ALA A 463 1.70 -13.92 -64.88
C ALA A 463 2.91 -13.98 -63.92
N GLY A 464 2.69 -13.95 -62.61
CA GLY A 464 3.71 -14.00 -61.55
C GLY A 464 4.09 -12.66 -60.95
N TYR A 465 4.65 -12.71 -59.74
CA TYR A 465 5.01 -11.55 -58.94
C TYR A 465 6.47 -11.13 -59.12
N GLY A 466 7.37 -12.08 -59.37
CA GLY A 466 8.78 -11.78 -59.61
C GLY A 466 9.71 -12.96 -59.32
N ASN A 467 10.97 -12.80 -59.72
CA ASN A 467 12.03 -13.76 -59.43
C ASN A 467 12.67 -13.45 -58.07
N LEU A 468 12.92 -14.49 -57.27
CA LEU A 468 13.65 -14.38 -56.02
C LEU A 468 15.14 -14.16 -56.32
N SER A 469 15.77 -13.30 -55.52
CA SER A 469 17.20 -12.99 -55.57
C SER A 469 17.93 -13.68 -54.42
N PRO A 470 19.24 -13.98 -54.54
CA PRO A 470 20.01 -14.53 -53.43
C PRO A 470 20.01 -13.57 -52.24
N VAL A 471 19.97 -14.13 -51.03
CA VAL A 471 20.08 -13.34 -49.79
C VAL A 471 21.55 -13.26 -49.39
N GLU A 472 22.05 -12.05 -49.20
CA GLU A 472 23.44 -11.82 -48.79
C GLU A 472 23.73 -12.47 -47.42
N GLY A 473 24.89 -13.09 -47.30
CA GLY A 473 25.33 -13.70 -46.04
C GLY A 473 24.74 -15.07 -45.71
N VAL A 474 23.83 -15.64 -46.52
CA VAL A 474 23.22 -16.96 -46.23
C VAL A 474 23.22 -17.87 -47.45
N THR A 475 23.72 -19.09 -47.29
CA THR A 475 23.96 -20.02 -48.40
C THR A 475 22.66 -20.66 -48.89
N ASP A 476 22.43 -20.64 -50.20
CA ASP A 476 21.25 -21.23 -50.87
C ASP A 476 19.90 -20.67 -50.41
N VAL A 477 19.89 -19.45 -49.87
CA VAL A 477 18.66 -18.74 -49.48
C VAL A 477 18.33 -17.67 -50.51
N TRP A 478 17.06 -17.61 -50.90
CA TRP A 478 16.52 -16.72 -51.92
C TRP A 478 15.32 -15.96 -51.36
N SER A 479 15.15 -14.70 -51.73
CA SER A 479 14.04 -13.87 -51.25
C SER A 479 13.47 -12.95 -52.34
N LEU A 480 12.19 -12.63 -52.20
CA LEU A 480 11.47 -11.63 -52.99
C LEU A 480 10.55 -10.85 -52.05
N THR A 481 10.68 -9.53 -52.06
CA THR A 481 9.69 -8.62 -51.48
C THR A 481 8.83 -8.03 -52.59
N VAL A 482 7.51 -8.13 -52.47
CA VAL A 482 6.57 -7.68 -53.49
C VAL A 482 5.33 -7.05 -52.87
N THR A 483 4.92 -5.91 -53.42
CA THR A 483 3.58 -5.34 -53.20
C THR A 483 2.64 -5.94 -54.22
N VAL A 484 1.61 -6.65 -53.76
CA VAL A 484 0.67 -7.39 -54.61
C VAL A 484 -0.18 -6.39 -55.40
N ASP A 485 -0.12 -6.43 -56.73
CA ASP A 485 -0.88 -5.55 -57.63
C ASP A 485 -2.17 -6.21 -58.17
N LYS A 486 -2.21 -7.54 -58.18
CA LYS A 486 -3.34 -8.36 -58.63
C LYS A 486 -3.31 -9.73 -57.95
N VAL A 487 -4.45 -10.42 -57.92
CA VAL A 487 -4.57 -11.81 -57.45
C VAL A 487 -5.38 -12.64 -58.45
N ALA A 488 -5.20 -13.95 -58.42
CA ALA A 488 -5.97 -14.92 -59.17
C ALA A 488 -7.32 -15.22 -58.48
N ALA A 489 -8.08 -16.19 -59.01
CA ALA A 489 -9.38 -16.57 -58.46
C ALA A 489 -9.29 -17.07 -57.01
N ASP A 490 -8.21 -17.78 -56.66
CA ASP A 490 -7.89 -18.13 -55.28
C ASP A 490 -6.62 -17.40 -54.83
N PRO A 491 -6.74 -16.32 -54.04
CA PRO A 491 -5.60 -15.54 -53.57
C PRO A 491 -4.78 -16.23 -52.48
N ARG A 492 -5.21 -17.39 -51.96
CA ARG A 492 -4.46 -18.17 -50.95
C ARG A 492 -3.40 -19.08 -51.54
N ILE A 493 -3.44 -19.35 -52.84
CA ILE A 493 -2.50 -20.27 -53.46
C ILE A 493 -1.20 -19.53 -53.80
N ALA A 494 -0.11 -19.90 -53.13
CA ALA A 494 1.24 -19.52 -53.50
C ALA A 494 1.95 -20.67 -54.20
N ALA A 495 2.61 -20.36 -55.32
CA ALA A 495 3.39 -21.33 -56.07
C ALA A 495 4.76 -20.77 -56.45
N ILE A 496 5.74 -21.67 -56.56
CA ILE A 496 7.11 -21.38 -57.01
C ILE A 496 7.39 -22.19 -58.28
N ASN A 497 7.80 -21.52 -59.35
CA ASN A 497 8.24 -22.17 -60.59
C ASN A 497 9.68 -21.79 -60.99
N GLN A 498 10.24 -22.59 -61.90
CA GLN A 498 11.50 -22.30 -62.57
C GLN A 498 11.27 -21.28 -63.69
N THR A 499 12.10 -20.25 -63.76
CA THR A 499 12.15 -19.35 -64.93
C THR A 499 13.57 -19.19 -65.49
N PRO A 500 13.77 -19.31 -66.82
CA PRO A 500 12.78 -19.69 -67.86
C PRO A 500 12.18 -21.10 -67.67
N THR A 501 10.93 -21.30 -68.11
CA THR A 501 10.18 -22.57 -67.89
C THR A 501 10.52 -23.66 -68.89
N ASP A 502 11.19 -23.32 -69.97
CA ASP A 502 11.70 -24.27 -70.96
C ASP A 502 12.90 -25.04 -70.41
N ASN A 503 12.94 -26.35 -70.70
CA ASN A 503 13.97 -27.27 -70.24
C ASN A 503 14.18 -27.18 -68.71
N PRO A 504 13.16 -27.50 -67.89
CA PRO A 504 13.28 -27.43 -66.45
C PRO A 504 14.36 -28.40 -65.97
N GLY A 505 15.13 -27.96 -64.96
CA GLY A 505 16.18 -28.78 -64.35
C GLY A 505 15.79 -29.23 -62.94
N ALA A 506 16.67 -30.00 -62.31
CA ALA A 506 16.44 -30.47 -60.94
C ALA A 506 16.50 -29.30 -59.95
N CYS A 507 15.40 -29.09 -59.24
CA CYS A 507 15.27 -28.12 -58.15
C CYS A 507 14.89 -28.80 -56.84
N GLN A 508 15.33 -28.21 -55.73
CA GLN A 508 14.94 -28.59 -54.38
C GLN A 508 14.63 -27.34 -53.57
N ILE A 509 13.56 -27.39 -52.77
CA ILE A 509 13.23 -26.39 -51.75
C ILE A 509 13.24 -27.10 -50.40
N ASP A 510 14.11 -26.66 -49.48
CA ASP A 510 14.29 -27.22 -48.14
C ASP A 510 13.33 -26.61 -47.12
N TRP A 511 12.93 -25.36 -47.33
CA TRP A 511 11.87 -24.68 -46.61
C TRP A 511 11.42 -23.45 -47.38
N LEU A 512 10.19 -23.01 -47.15
CA LEU A 512 9.59 -21.79 -47.67
C LEU A 512 8.93 -21.06 -46.51
N LYS A 513 9.17 -19.75 -46.41
CA LYS A 513 8.54 -18.84 -45.47
C LYS A 513 7.88 -17.71 -46.26
N ILE A 514 6.64 -17.37 -45.93
CA ILE A 514 5.94 -16.21 -46.51
C ILE A 514 5.53 -15.30 -45.36
N GLU A 515 5.94 -14.05 -45.40
CA GLU A 515 5.72 -13.08 -44.32
C GLU A 515 4.98 -11.87 -44.86
N LYS A 516 4.02 -11.33 -44.10
CA LYS A 516 3.44 -10.03 -44.40
C LYS A 516 4.44 -8.93 -44.02
N GLY A 517 4.63 -7.96 -44.91
CA GLY A 517 5.57 -6.86 -44.75
C GLY A 517 6.77 -6.93 -45.70
N ASN A 518 7.65 -5.94 -45.57
CA ASN A 518 8.77 -5.70 -46.47
C ASN A 518 10.13 -6.20 -45.94
N THR A 519 10.14 -6.90 -44.83
CA THR A 519 11.37 -7.32 -44.15
C THR A 519 11.38 -8.83 -43.98
N ARG A 520 12.43 -9.47 -44.49
CA ARG A 520 12.68 -10.91 -44.31
C ARG A 520 13.18 -11.18 -42.90
N THR A 521 12.70 -12.26 -42.29
CA THR A 521 13.26 -12.79 -41.04
C THR A 521 13.71 -14.25 -41.23
N PRO A 522 14.61 -14.78 -40.36
CA PRO A 522 15.09 -16.14 -40.50
C PRO A 522 13.98 -17.19 -40.31
N ASN A 523 14.19 -18.37 -40.88
CA ASN A 523 13.28 -19.50 -40.70
C ASN A 523 13.63 -20.27 -39.42
N ILE A 524 13.32 -19.64 -38.28
CA ILE A 524 13.41 -20.21 -36.93
C ILE A 524 12.04 -20.09 -36.26
N SER A 525 11.77 -20.89 -35.24
CA SER A 525 10.49 -20.84 -34.53
C SER A 525 10.30 -19.53 -33.76
N GLU A 526 11.37 -19.05 -33.12
CA GLU A 526 11.38 -17.84 -32.32
C GLU A 526 12.82 -17.36 -32.12
N TYR A 527 12.99 -16.07 -31.87
CA TYR A 527 14.18 -15.59 -31.18
C TYR A 527 14.01 -15.94 -29.71
N LYS A 528 15.06 -16.46 -29.08
CA LYS A 528 15.05 -16.78 -27.65
C LYS A 528 15.34 -15.54 -26.78
N TYR A 529 16.05 -14.57 -27.36
CA TYR A 529 16.55 -13.40 -26.65
C TYR A 529 16.26 -12.12 -27.43
N PHE A 530 16.08 -11.03 -26.71
CA PHE A 530 16.10 -9.68 -27.26
C PHE A 530 17.15 -8.84 -26.54
N GLY A 531 17.78 -7.92 -27.27
CA GLY A 531 18.81 -7.03 -26.77
C GLY A 531 18.36 -5.58 -26.84
N GLU A 532 18.67 -4.80 -25.81
CA GLU A 532 18.40 -3.36 -25.76
C GLU A 532 19.71 -2.58 -25.61
N GLY A 533 19.90 -1.57 -26.45
CA GLY A 533 21.13 -0.77 -26.50
C GLY A 533 20.91 0.61 -27.09
N LEU A 534 21.77 1.57 -26.79
CA LEU A 534 21.63 2.95 -27.30
C LEU A 534 22.08 3.11 -28.76
N LYS A 535 22.87 2.16 -29.27
CA LYS A 535 23.44 2.21 -30.62
C LYS A 535 22.63 1.35 -31.56
N ASP A 536 22.42 1.84 -32.78
CA ASP A 536 21.97 1.01 -33.89
C ASP A 536 23.17 0.25 -34.47
N SER A 537 23.52 -0.87 -33.83
CA SER A 537 24.76 -1.61 -34.07
C SER A 537 24.51 -3.05 -34.54
N ASN A 538 25.45 -3.61 -35.30
CA ASN A 538 25.48 -5.05 -35.60
C ASN A 538 26.38 -5.81 -34.61
N ASN A 539 27.00 -5.10 -33.65
CA ASN A 539 27.82 -5.71 -32.61
C ASN A 539 26.92 -6.20 -31.46
N PRO A 540 26.84 -7.50 -31.18
CA PRO A 540 26.01 -8.02 -30.09
C PRO A 540 26.42 -7.51 -28.71
N ASN A 541 27.67 -7.07 -28.52
CA ASN A 541 28.18 -6.52 -27.26
C ASN A 541 27.72 -5.07 -26.99
N ASP A 542 27.08 -4.39 -27.95
CA ASP A 542 26.48 -3.07 -27.76
C ASP A 542 25.09 -3.13 -27.10
N TYR A 543 24.58 -4.33 -26.82
CA TYR A 543 23.23 -4.58 -26.28
C TYR A 543 23.28 -5.35 -24.96
N SER A 544 22.32 -5.05 -24.08
CA SER A 544 22.01 -5.88 -22.91
C SER A 544 20.92 -6.87 -23.27
N TRP A 545 21.17 -8.16 -23.07
CA TRP A 545 20.31 -9.25 -23.54
C TRP A 545 19.43 -9.82 -22.44
N ASP A 546 18.16 -10.05 -22.78
CA ASP A 546 17.17 -10.72 -21.93
C ASP A 546 16.39 -11.77 -22.75
N VAL A 547 15.66 -12.66 -22.08
CA VAL A 547 14.83 -13.70 -22.69
C VAL A 547 13.52 -13.10 -23.19
N THR A 548 13.11 -13.43 -24.41
CA THR A 548 11.84 -12.96 -24.97
C THR A 548 10.65 -13.50 -24.17
N PRO A 549 9.63 -12.67 -23.84
CA PRO A 549 8.44 -13.13 -23.13
C PRO A 549 7.75 -14.34 -23.76
N GLU A 550 7.73 -14.43 -25.08
CA GLU A 550 7.16 -15.55 -25.82
C GLU A 550 7.84 -16.89 -25.47
N TYR A 551 9.14 -16.85 -25.14
CA TYR A 551 9.91 -18.03 -24.74
C TYR A 551 9.63 -18.42 -23.27
N THR A 552 9.44 -17.46 -22.36
CA THR A 552 9.15 -17.74 -20.94
C THR A 552 7.70 -18.15 -20.71
N GLU A 553 6.75 -17.53 -21.42
CA GLU A 553 5.32 -17.85 -21.30
C GLU A 553 5.00 -19.25 -21.82
N LYS A 554 5.68 -19.71 -22.88
CA LYS A 554 5.50 -21.08 -23.40
C LYS A 554 6.07 -22.13 -22.44
N GLY A 555 7.22 -21.84 -21.81
CA GLY A 555 7.82 -22.72 -20.81
C GLY A 555 7.01 -22.87 -19.53
N LEU A 556 6.35 -21.80 -19.06
CA LEU A 556 5.47 -21.85 -17.89
C LEU A 556 4.07 -22.40 -18.22
N ASN A 557 3.42 -21.99 -19.32
CA ASN A 557 2.07 -22.45 -19.64
C ASN A 557 2.01 -23.96 -19.96
N ASP A 558 3.11 -24.56 -20.43
CA ASP A 558 3.21 -26.00 -20.64
C ASP A 558 3.43 -26.79 -19.32
N SER A 559 3.70 -26.12 -18.20
CA SER A 559 4.00 -26.77 -16.92
C SER A 559 3.11 -26.36 -15.74
N VAL A 560 2.58 -25.13 -15.72
CA VAL A 560 1.74 -24.59 -14.63
C VAL A 560 0.71 -23.61 -15.19
N SER A 561 -0.58 -23.93 -15.05
CA SER A 561 -1.68 -23.02 -15.41
C SER A 561 -1.90 -21.97 -14.31
N LEU A 562 -1.96 -20.68 -14.68
CA LEU A 562 -2.28 -19.58 -13.77
C LEU A 562 -3.78 -19.42 -13.50
N THR A 563 -4.62 -20.08 -14.30
CA THR A 563 -6.08 -19.88 -14.29
C THR A 563 -6.85 -21.14 -13.97
N GLU A 564 -6.21 -22.31 -14.01
CA GLU A 564 -6.85 -23.59 -13.71
C GLU A 564 -6.21 -24.24 -12.48
N PRO A 565 -7.01 -24.71 -11.51
CA PRO A 565 -6.51 -25.50 -10.39
C PRO A 565 -5.75 -26.73 -10.90
N GLN A 566 -4.50 -26.88 -10.48
CA GLN A 566 -3.70 -28.04 -10.84
C GLN A 566 -3.77 -29.11 -9.74
N SER A 567 -3.99 -30.37 -10.14
CA SER A 567 -3.68 -31.53 -9.30
C SER A 567 -2.34 -32.10 -9.72
N VAL A 568 -1.46 -32.33 -8.75
CA VAL A 568 -0.24 -33.11 -8.94
C VAL A 568 -0.50 -34.47 -8.34
N ASP A 569 -0.92 -35.42 -9.17
CA ASP A 569 -1.13 -36.80 -8.73
C ASP A 569 0.22 -37.51 -8.61
N GLY A 570 0.61 -37.79 -7.37
CA GLY A 570 1.76 -38.63 -7.05
C GLY A 570 2.29 -38.39 -5.65
N THR A 571 2.58 -39.47 -4.93
CA THR A 571 3.33 -39.44 -3.66
C THR A 571 4.74 -38.90 -3.92
N LYS A 572 4.91 -37.58 -3.85
CA LYS A 572 6.22 -36.94 -3.77
C LYS A 572 6.58 -36.77 -2.30
N ASN A 573 7.74 -37.33 -1.92
CA ASN A 573 8.40 -36.98 -0.68
C ASN A 573 8.98 -35.58 -0.84
N PHE A 574 8.27 -34.56 -0.35
CA PHE A 574 8.85 -33.23 -0.24
C PHE A 574 10.00 -33.31 0.77
N LEU A 575 11.17 -32.83 0.38
CA LEU A 575 12.34 -32.75 1.28
C LEU A 575 12.10 -31.78 2.44
N GLU A 576 11.11 -30.89 2.29
CA GLU A 576 10.68 -29.88 3.25
C GLU A 576 9.15 -29.74 3.25
N THR A 577 8.55 -29.42 4.40
CA THR A 577 7.10 -29.21 4.50
C THR A 577 6.67 -28.00 3.65
N PRO A 578 5.75 -28.16 2.69
CA PRO A 578 5.30 -27.04 1.87
C PRO A 578 4.65 -25.96 2.74
N MET A 579 4.88 -24.69 2.37
CA MET A 579 4.39 -23.52 3.08
C MET A 579 3.43 -22.70 2.22
N VAL A 580 2.38 -22.14 2.82
CA VAL A 580 1.52 -21.12 2.23
C VAL A 580 1.61 -19.88 3.11
N ASN A 581 2.05 -18.74 2.55
CA ASN A 581 2.27 -17.50 3.31
C ASN A 581 3.16 -17.69 4.55
N GLN A 582 4.24 -18.49 4.42
CA GLN A 582 5.15 -18.88 5.50
C GLN A 582 4.52 -19.73 6.62
N ILE A 583 3.31 -20.25 6.42
CA ILE A 583 2.66 -21.17 7.35
C ILE A 583 2.84 -22.59 6.78
N PRO A 584 3.44 -23.52 7.54
CA PRO A 584 3.53 -24.92 7.16
C PRO A 584 2.13 -25.50 6.92
N VAL A 585 1.95 -26.19 5.80
CA VAL A 585 0.70 -26.91 5.51
C VAL A 585 0.63 -28.14 6.42
N LEU A 586 -0.14 -28.05 7.50
CA LEU A 586 -0.39 -29.15 8.42
C LEU A 586 -1.22 -30.24 7.73
N VAL A 587 -0.73 -31.48 7.81
CA VAL A 587 -1.29 -32.65 7.10
C VAL A 587 -2.30 -33.44 7.94
N ASP A 588 -2.58 -33.03 9.18
CA ASP A 588 -3.59 -33.66 10.02
C ASP A 588 -4.87 -32.82 10.02
N ASN A 589 -5.92 -33.33 9.38
CA ASN A 589 -7.15 -32.58 9.11
C ASN A 589 -8.09 -32.46 10.34
N ALA A 590 -7.81 -33.16 11.43
CA ALA A 590 -8.65 -33.18 12.64
C ALA A 590 -8.12 -32.23 13.72
N LEU A 591 -9.02 -31.43 14.32
CA LEU A 591 -8.73 -30.63 15.51
C LEU A 591 -8.39 -31.52 16.72
N PRO A 592 -7.54 -31.07 17.67
CA PRO A 592 -7.38 -31.72 18.97
C PRO A 592 -8.72 -31.86 19.70
N PHE A 593 -8.84 -32.86 20.57
CA PHE A 593 -10.08 -33.05 21.32
C PHE A 593 -10.33 -31.87 22.27
N GLU A 594 -11.50 -31.25 22.20
CA GLU A 594 -11.93 -30.20 23.14
C GLU A 594 -13.45 -30.25 23.31
N ALA A 595 -13.89 -30.35 24.58
CA ALA A 595 -15.29 -30.53 24.93
C ALA A 595 -15.68 -29.83 26.23
N TRP A 596 -16.92 -29.35 26.27
CA TRP A 596 -17.57 -28.77 27.45
C TRP A 596 -18.66 -29.69 27.96
N TYR A 597 -18.71 -29.85 29.27
CA TYR A 597 -19.69 -30.67 29.97
C TYR A 597 -20.57 -29.81 30.87
N GLY A 598 -21.85 -30.15 30.91
CA GLY A 598 -22.85 -29.48 31.71
C GLY A 598 -22.78 -29.85 33.19
N THR A 599 -23.86 -29.53 33.91
CA THR A 599 -23.96 -29.78 35.36
C THR A 599 -24.06 -31.27 35.66
N GLY A 600 -23.18 -31.76 36.53
CA GLY A 600 -23.14 -33.13 37.01
C GLY A 600 -24.20 -33.46 38.05
N LYS A 601 -24.29 -34.74 38.42
CA LYS A 601 -25.24 -35.21 39.44
C LYS A 601 -24.93 -34.58 40.79
N GLU A 602 -25.97 -34.09 41.46
CA GLU A 602 -25.90 -33.64 42.84
C GLU A 602 -25.62 -34.82 43.78
N LEU A 603 -24.63 -34.67 44.65
CA LEU A 603 -24.29 -35.63 45.68
C LEU A 603 -24.49 -35.01 47.05
N THR A 604 -25.15 -35.73 47.96
CA THR A 604 -25.46 -35.24 49.30
C THR A 604 -24.77 -36.08 50.38
N LYS A 605 -24.26 -35.44 51.43
CA LYS A 605 -23.58 -36.10 52.56
C LYS A 605 -22.42 -37.01 52.12
N ILE A 606 -21.58 -36.50 51.23
CA ILE A 606 -20.45 -37.27 50.71
C ILE A 606 -19.29 -37.30 51.71
N PRO A 607 -18.64 -38.47 51.93
CA PRO A 607 -17.46 -38.59 52.78
C PRO A 607 -16.20 -38.05 52.10
N ASN A 608 -15.11 -37.99 52.87
CA ASN A 608 -13.76 -37.77 52.32
C ASN A 608 -13.45 -38.76 51.18
N LYS A 609 -12.77 -38.27 50.14
CA LYS A 609 -12.45 -38.96 48.87
C LYS A 609 -13.63 -39.34 47.99
N ALA A 610 -14.84 -38.84 48.26
CA ALA A 610 -15.94 -39.12 47.35
C ALA A 610 -15.75 -38.47 45.97
N ARG A 611 -15.89 -39.29 44.92
CA ARG A 611 -15.83 -38.86 43.52
C ARG A 611 -17.03 -38.04 43.13
N LEU A 612 -16.77 -36.97 42.39
CA LEU A 612 -17.79 -36.14 41.81
C LEU A 612 -18.19 -36.68 40.45
N VAL A 613 -19.46 -36.50 40.10
CA VAL A 613 -20.04 -36.97 38.85
C VAL A 613 -19.98 -35.87 37.80
N ILE A 614 -19.53 -36.22 36.60
CA ILE A 614 -19.47 -35.32 35.43
C ILE A 614 -20.81 -35.29 34.71
N GLY A 615 -21.20 -34.11 34.22
CA GLY A 615 -22.43 -33.91 33.43
C GLY A 615 -22.35 -34.46 32.00
N ASP A 616 -23.40 -34.25 31.22
CA ASP A 616 -23.43 -34.53 29.78
C ASP A 616 -22.47 -33.61 29.00
N GLU A 617 -21.84 -34.15 27.95
CA GLU A 617 -21.18 -33.34 26.94
C GLU A 617 -22.22 -32.44 26.28
N ILE A 618 -22.02 -31.13 26.35
CA ILE A 618 -22.95 -30.11 25.82
C ILE A 618 -22.43 -29.45 24.54
N ALA A 619 -21.10 -29.44 24.32
CA ALA A 619 -20.49 -28.87 23.13
C ALA A 619 -19.09 -29.45 22.89
N THR A 620 -18.64 -29.44 21.63
CA THR A 620 -17.26 -29.77 21.23
C THR A 620 -16.74 -28.74 20.22
N ILE A 621 -15.41 -28.56 20.17
CA ILE A 621 -14.82 -27.60 19.21
C ILE A 621 -15.08 -28.02 17.75
N GLY A 622 -15.14 -29.33 17.48
CA GLY A 622 -15.47 -29.85 16.16
C GLY A 622 -16.87 -29.43 15.68
N LYS A 623 -17.88 -29.49 16.56
CA LYS A 623 -19.25 -29.01 16.26
C LYS A 623 -19.30 -27.49 16.12
N GLN A 624 -18.60 -26.74 16.99
CA GLN A 624 -18.58 -25.28 16.94
C GLN A 624 -17.90 -24.73 15.67
N GLN A 625 -16.82 -25.36 15.23
CA GLN A 625 -16.03 -24.94 14.07
C GLN A 625 -16.43 -25.65 12.77
N ASN A 626 -17.40 -26.57 12.82
CA ASN A 626 -17.80 -27.43 11.69
C ASN A 626 -16.60 -28.17 11.05
N ARG A 627 -15.73 -28.74 11.89
CA ARG A 627 -14.51 -29.47 11.49
C ARG A 627 -14.44 -30.84 12.15
N ALA A 628 -13.73 -31.77 11.52
CA ALA A 628 -13.38 -33.03 12.15
C ALA A 628 -12.53 -32.77 13.41
N MET A 629 -12.78 -33.53 14.48
CA MET A 629 -12.07 -33.46 15.76
C MET A 629 -11.65 -34.87 16.15
N ARG A 630 -10.49 -35.02 16.78
CA ARG A 630 -10.06 -36.30 17.36
C ARG A 630 -11.07 -36.76 18.42
N GLU A 631 -11.29 -38.07 18.50
CA GLU A 631 -12.15 -38.67 19.52
C GLU A 631 -11.63 -38.41 20.94
N SER A 632 -12.55 -38.44 21.92
CA SER A 632 -12.21 -38.19 23.31
C SER A 632 -11.13 -39.17 23.80
N PRO A 633 -10.05 -38.68 24.43
CA PRO A 633 -9.07 -39.54 25.07
C PRO A 633 -9.57 -40.11 26.41
N LEU A 634 -10.78 -39.74 26.87
CA LEU A 634 -11.38 -40.18 28.13
C LEU A 634 -12.67 -40.95 27.89
N VAL A 635 -12.71 -42.22 28.30
CA VAL A 635 -13.91 -43.05 28.25
C VAL A 635 -14.51 -43.16 29.64
N TRP A 636 -15.59 -42.42 29.88
CA TRP A 636 -16.29 -42.40 31.16
C TRP A 636 -17.03 -43.70 31.45
N ASN A 637 -16.99 -44.15 32.70
CA ASN A 637 -17.84 -45.24 33.16
C ASN A 637 -19.33 -44.84 33.18
N SER A 638 -20.23 -45.82 33.37
CA SER A 638 -21.68 -45.60 33.28
C SER A 638 -22.23 -44.55 34.26
N GLY A 639 -21.54 -44.34 35.38
CA GLY A 639 -21.87 -43.34 36.39
C GLY A 639 -21.16 -42.00 36.22
N ARG A 640 -20.24 -41.88 35.25
CA ARG A 640 -19.38 -40.71 34.95
C ARG A 640 -18.69 -40.10 36.16
N TRP A 641 -18.25 -40.95 37.08
CA TRP A 641 -17.43 -40.53 38.21
C TRP A 641 -15.95 -40.86 38.01
N GLU A 642 -15.61 -41.56 36.93
CA GLU A 642 -14.25 -41.93 36.53
C GLU A 642 -14.20 -42.28 35.04
N ALA A 643 -13.04 -42.03 34.41
CA ALA A 643 -12.76 -42.35 33.01
C ALA A 643 -11.46 -43.13 32.84
N GLU A 644 -11.43 -44.04 31.88
CA GLU A 644 -10.20 -44.64 31.36
C GLU A 644 -9.58 -43.73 30.30
N VAL A 645 -8.28 -43.48 30.39
CA VAL A 645 -7.49 -42.76 29.40
C VAL A 645 -7.12 -43.73 28.27
N VAL A 646 -7.62 -43.51 27.05
CA VAL A 646 -7.44 -44.47 25.94
C VAL A 646 -6.22 -44.21 25.06
N ARG A 647 -5.56 -43.06 25.21
CA ARG A 647 -4.32 -42.72 24.49
C ARG A 647 -3.43 -41.75 25.25
N ASP A 648 -2.12 -41.82 25.01
CA ASP A 648 -1.14 -40.87 25.54
C ASP A 648 -1.47 -39.46 25.01
N CYS A 649 -1.66 -38.52 25.93
CA CYS A 649 -1.96 -37.12 25.60
C CYS A 649 -1.67 -36.18 26.79
N THR A 650 -1.66 -34.88 26.52
CA THR A 650 -1.63 -33.85 27.56
C THR A 650 -3.01 -33.21 27.67
N LEU A 651 -3.58 -33.21 28.87
CA LEU A 651 -4.94 -32.70 29.10
C LEU A 651 -4.92 -31.46 29.98
N LEU A 652 -5.65 -30.42 29.56
CA LEU A 652 -6.17 -29.37 30.43
C LEU A 652 -7.56 -29.77 30.89
N ILE A 653 -7.76 -29.81 32.21
CA ILE A 653 -9.07 -29.97 32.81
C ILE A 653 -9.34 -28.76 33.69
N GLU A 654 -10.45 -28.08 33.45
CA GLU A 654 -10.87 -26.94 34.28
C GLU A 654 -12.39 -26.86 34.46
N GLY A 655 -12.82 -26.22 35.54
CA GLY A 655 -14.24 -26.14 35.84
C GLY A 655 -14.57 -25.41 37.14
N LEU A 656 -15.84 -25.51 37.51
CA LEU A 656 -16.40 -24.97 38.73
C LEU A 656 -17.19 -26.06 39.44
N ALA A 657 -16.89 -26.35 40.69
CA ALA A 657 -17.72 -27.17 41.56
C ALA A 657 -18.36 -26.33 42.65
N ARG A 658 -19.54 -26.72 43.13
CA ARG A 658 -20.19 -26.12 44.29
C ARG A 658 -20.22 -27.13 45.43
N LEU A 659 -19.64 -26.75 46.56
CA LEU A 659 -19.66 -27.52 47.80
C LEU A 659 -20.43 -26.75 48.88
N GLN A 660 -21.28 -27.42 49.67
CA GLN A 660 -21.99 -26.81 50.80
C GLN A 660 -21.67 -27.51 52.11
N PHE A 661 -21.43 -26.70 53.14
CA PHE A 661 -20.98 -27.15 54.44
C PHE A 661 -21.96 -26.68 55.54
N GLY A 662 -22.46 -27.62 56.33
CA GLY A 662 -23.44 -27.38 57.39
C GLY A 662 -22.85 -27.48 58.78
N GLY A 663 -21.74 -26.79 59.05
CA GLY A 663 -21.23 -26.47 60.39
C GLY A 663 -20.81 -27.65 61.28
N SER A 664 -21.73 -28.51 61.70
CA SER A 664 -21.46 -29.63 62.60
C SER A 664 -20.84 -30.86 61.90
N SER A 665 -21.11 -31.05 60.60
CA SER A 665 -20.64 -32.20 59.79
C SER A 665 -19.36 -31.93 58.99
N SER A 666 -18.95 -30.67 58.88
CA SER A 666 -17.92 -30.19 57.93
C SER A 666 -16.53 -30.07 58.55
N GLY A 667 -15.49 -30.18 57.71
CA GLY A 667 -14.08 -29.95 58.08
C GLY A 667 -13.65 -28.51 57.86
N LYS A 668 -12.39 -28.19 58.18
CA LYS A 668 -11.80 -26.85 58.00
C LYS A 668 -11.33 -26.56 56.58
N TYR A 669 -11.14 -27.58 55.75
CA TYR A 669 -10.71 -27.45 54.36
C TYR A 669 -11.42 -28.45 53.46
N ALA A 670 -11.45 -28.11 52.18
CA ALA A 670 -12.04 -28.89 51.12
C ALA A 670 -11.27 -28.66 49.81
N TYR A 671 -10.66 -29.72 49.30
CA TYR A 671 -9.93 -29.72 48.04
C TYR A 671 -10.64 -30.58 46.99
N LEU A 672 -10.44 -30.22 45.74
CA LEU A 672 -10.72 -31.05 44.58
C LEU A 672 -9.40 -31.59 44.08
N ILE A 673 -9.30 -32.91 44.04
CA ILE A 673 -8.08 -33.63 43.69
C ILE A 673 -8.35 -34.44 42.43
N PHE A 674 -7.39 -34.44 41.53
CA PHE A 674 -7.39 -35.32 40.38
C PHE A 674 -6.60 -36.58 40.69
N TYR A 675 -7.20 -37.74 40.45
CA TYR A 675 -6.60 -39.05 40.66
C TYR A 675 -6.33 -39.76 39.34
N ARG A 676 -5.32 -40.65 39.33
CA ARG A 676 -4.94 -41.44 38.16
C ARG A 676 -5.17 -42.96 38.28
N ASP A 677 -5.83 -43.37 39.35
CA ASP A 677 -6.06 -44.77 39.74
C ASP A 677 -7.44 -44.96 40.39
N ASP A 678 -7.94 -46.20 40.37
CA ASP A 678 -9.25 -46.58 40.88
C ASP A 678 -9.29 -46.65 42.42
N GLU A 679 -8.14 -46.83 43.06
CA GLU A 679 -8.04 -46.91 44.52
C GLU A 679 -7.87 -45.54 45.20
N GLU A 680 -7.74 -44.45 44.42
CA GLU A 680 -7.51 -43.08 44.91
C GLU A 680 -6.27 -42.97 45.82
N THR A 681 -5.22 -43.67 45.42
CA THR A 681 -3.91 -43.68 46.08
C THR A 681 -2.87 -42.87 45.31
N ASN A 682 -3.09 -42.60 44.02
CA ASN A 682 -2.16 -41.91 43.14
C ASN A 682 -2.75 -40.58 42.64
N GLN A 683 -2.33 -39.48 43.26
CA GLN A 683 -2.81 -38.15 42.90
C GLN A 683 -2.04 -37.58 41.71
N ILE A 684 -2.77 -37.06 40.72
CA ILE A 684 -2.25 -36.10 39.73
C ILE A 684 -1.96 -34.76 40.44
N GLY A 685 -2.81 -34.42 41.42
CA GLY A 685 -2.58 -33.37 42.41
C GLY A 685 -3.79 -32.45 42.64
N TYR A 686 -3.63 -31.50 43.54
CA TYR A 686 -4.62 -30.47 43.90
C TYR A 686 -5.05 -29.61 42.71
N ALA A 687 -6.32 -29.63 42.35
CA ALA A 687 -6.86 -28.85 41.23
C ALA A 687 -7.56 -27.56 41.67
N GLY A 688 -8.08 -27.51 42.90
CA GLY A 688 -8.73 -26.33 43.50
C GLY A 688 -9.17 -26.62 44.92
N GLY A 689 -9.51 -25.59 45.72
CA GLY A 689 -10.02 -25.81 47.07
C GLY A 689 -10.37 -24.55 47.84
N THR A 690 -10.90 -24.74 49.05
CA THR A 690 -11.24 -23.69 50.01
C THR A 690 -10.90 -24.16 51.42
N GLY A 691 -10.57 -23.24 52.33
CA GLY A 691 -10.21 -23.59 53.70
C GLY A 691 -10.16 -22.39 54.65
N ASP A 692 -10.35 -22.67 55.93
CA ASP A 692 -10.23 -21.71 57.04
C ASP A 692 -9.31 -22.32 58.12
N SER A 693 -8.33 -21.56 58.61
CA SER A 693 -7.33 -22.07 59.56
C SER A 693 -7.90 -22.35 60.96
N THR A 694 -9.06 -21.79 61.29
CA THR A 694 -9.57 -21.73 62.66
C THR A 694 -10.98 -22.31 62.78
N ASN A 695 -11.86 -22.00 61.84
CA ASN A 695 -13.27 -22.39 61.86
C ASN A 695 -13.56 -23.55 60.89
N VAL A 696 -14.61 -24.32 61.19
CA VAL A 696 -15.18 -25.27 60.22
C VAL A 696 -15.81 -24.52 59.07
N LEU A 697 -15.71 -25.08 57.86
CA LEU A 697 -16.36 -24.50 56.69
C LEU A 697 -17.88 -24.45 56.91
N GLN A 698 -18.49 -23.33 56.52
CA GLN A 698 -19.92 -23.10 56.55
C GLN A 698 -20.36 -22.49 55.22
N TRP A 699 -21.65 -22.65 54.89
CA TRP A 699 -22.27 -22.09 53.69
C TRP A 699 -21.81 -22.75 52.39
N LYS A 700 -22.24 -22.19 51.27
CA LYS A 700 -21.97 -22.71 49.93
C LYS A 700 -20.75 -22.02 49.31
N HIS A 701 -19.83 -22.82 48.79
CA HIS A 701 -18.58 -22.37 48.17
C HIS A 701 -18.58 -22.77 46.70
N GLY A 702 -18.25 -21.83 45.82
CA GLY A 702 -17.90 -22.12 44.43
C GLY A 702 -16.39 -22.31 44.34
N ILE A 703 -15.93 -23.50 43.99
CA ILE A 703 -14.52 -23.86 43.88
C ILE A 703 -14.18 -23.98 42.41
N HIS A 704 -13.43 -23.01 41.91
CA HIS A 704 -12.78 -23.13 40.61
C HIS A 704 -11.64 -24.14 40.73
N PHE A 705 -11.51 -25.00 39.73
CA PHE A 705 -10.43 -25.96 39.66
C PHE A 705 -9.85 -26.00 38.24
N SER A 706 -8.53 -26.15 38.12
CA SER A 706 -7.86 -26.25 36.83
C SER A 706 -6.51 -26.95 36.99
N ARG A 707 -6.17 -27.84 36.05
CA ARG A 707 -4.83 -28.46 35.99
C ARG A 707 -4.51 -28.97 34.59
N ILE A 708 -3.24 -28.85 34.21
CA ILE A 708 -2.66 -29.51 33.04
C ILE A 708 -1.84 -30.71 33.52
N PHE A 709 -1.99 -31.86 32.85
CA PHE A 709 -1.17 -33.04 33.15
C PHE A 709 -1.02 -33.96 31.94
N GLU A 710 0.07 -34.72 31.92
CA GLU A 710 0.27 -35.83 30.98
C GLU A 710 -0.55 -37.04 31.45
N ALA A 711 -1.43 -37.52 30.56
CA ALA A 711 -2.25 -38.70 30.72
C ALA A 711 -1.65 -39.84 29.88
N LYS A 712 -1.55 -41.04 30.48
CA LYS A 712 -1.00 -42.23 29.82
C LYS A 712 -2.10 -43.24 29.51
N ALA A 713 -2.02 -43.87 28.34
CA ALA A 713 -2.99 -44.87 27.95
C ALA A 713 -3.10 -46.00 29.00
N GLY A 714 -4.32 -46.38 29.34
CA GLY A 714 -4.63 -47.37 30.39
C GLY A 714 -4.60 -46.83 31.82
N SER A 715 -4.32 -45.53 32.03
CA SER A 715 -4.53 -44.91 33.35
C SER A 715 -5.98 -44.47 33.55
N MET A 716 -6.37 -44.22 34.79
CA MET A 716 -7.72 -43.77 35.13
C MET A 716 -7.71 -42.26 35.39
N PHE A 717 -8.87 -41.62 35.39
CA PHE A 717 -9.03 -40.22 35.70
C PHE A 717 -10.33 -40.00 36.48
N SER A 718 -10.23 -39.39 37.67
CA SER A 718 -11.39 -38.98 38.44
C SER A 718 -11.15 -37.67 39.20
N ILE A 719 -12.24 -36.97 39.50
CA ILE A 719 -12.24 -35.74 40.31
C ILE A 719 -12.91 -36.06 41.64
N ALA A 720 -12.15 -36.03 42.73
CA ALA A 720 -12.65 -36.36 44.05
C ALA A 720 -12.56 -35.16 45.01
N TYR A 721 -13.49 -35.12 45.96
CA TYR A 721 -13.42 -34.21 47.10
C TYR A 721 -12.51 -34.81 48.17
N GLU A 722 -11.55 -34.03 48.68
CA GLU A 722 -10.71 -34.40 49.83
C GLU A 722 -10.79 -33.32 50.93
N GLY A 723 -11.08 -33.74 52.15
CA GLY A 723 -11.19 -32.90 53.33
C GLY A 723 -10.86 -33.67 54.62
N GLU A 724 -11.19 -33.11 55.78
CA GLU A 724 -10.87 -33.75 57.05
C GLU A 724 -11.49 -35.16 57.19
N GLU A 725 -10.71 -36.10 57.70
CA GLU A 725 -11.12 -37.48 57.93
C GLU A 725 -12.33 -37.54 58.87
N SER A 726 -13.31 -38.39 58.56
CA SER A 726 -14.61 -38.48 59.26
C SER A 726 -15.55 -37.27 59.14
N LYS A 727 -15.26 -36.28 58.29
CA LYS A 727 -16.16 -35.18 57.94
C LYS A 727 -16.84 -35.41 56.60
N THR A 728 -18.00 -34.79 56.40
CA THR A 728 -18.78 -34.87 55.16
C THR A 728 -19.05 -33.50 54.57
N VAL A 729 -19.27 -33.47 53.26
CA VAL A 729 -19.85 -32.32 52.57
C VAL A 729 -21.35 -32.58 52.39
N ASP A 730 -22.18 -31.64 52.80
CA ASP A 730 -23.63 -31.82 52.76
C ASP A 730 -24.17 -31.82 51.34
N PHE A 731 -23.52 -31.08 50.43
CA PHE A 731 -23.83 -31.02 49.00
C PHE A 731 -22.55 -30.84 48.19
N ALA A 732 -22.40 -31.58 47.10
CA ALA A 732 -21.33 -31.42 46.12
C ALA A 732 -21.85 -31.62 44.70
N GLN A 733 -21.43 -30.75 43.78
CA GLN A 733 -21.81 -30.84 42.38
C GLN A 733 -20.78 -30.15 41.48
N ILE A 734 -20.39 -30.77 40.37
CA ILE A 734 -19.66 -30.08 39.29
C ILE A 734 -20.69 -29.31 38.45
N ASN A 735 -20.48 -28.01 38.32
CA ASN A 735 -21.39 -27.11 37.62
C ASN A 735 -21.05 -26.96 36.14
N THR A 736 -19.75 -26.83 35.86
CA THR A 736 -19.19 -26.73 34.52
C THR A 736 -17.85 -27.45 34.50
N LEU A 737 -17.55 -28.12 33.39
CA LEU A 737 -16.26 -28.74 33.15
C LEU A 737 -15.86 -28.53 31.69
N HIS A 738 -14.60 -28.23 31.47
CA HIS A 738 -13.97 -28.07 30.18
C HIS A 738 -12.74 -28.98 30.13
N ILE A 739 -12.63 -29.77 29.07
CA ILE A 739 -11.54 -30.72 28.84
C ILE A 739 -10.97 -30.44 27.46
N MET A 740 -9.66 -30.21 27.39
CA MET A 740 -8.93 -29.95 26.16
C MET A 740 -7.67 -30.80 26.10
N GLU A 741 -7.44 -31.43 24.96
CA GLU A 741 -6.16 -32.01 24.59
C GLU A 741 -5.23 -30.91 24.05
N ILE A 742 -4.09 -30.74 24.69
CA ILE A 742 -3.07 -29.78 24.30
C ILE A 742 -2.06 -30.50 23.39
N GLU A 743 -1.86 -30.00 22.17
CA GLU A 743 -0.76 -30.45 21.32
C GLU A 743 0.56 -29.88 21.84
N SER A 744 1.52 -30.77 22.10
CA SER A 744 2.88 -30.44 22.55
C SER A 744 3.76 -29.94 21.43
#